data_AF-A0A0P0GSJ5-F1
#
_entry.id   AF-A0A0P0GSJ5-F1
#
_cell.length_a   1.000
_cell.length_b   1.000
_cell.length_c   1.000
_cell.angle_alpha   90.00
_cell.angle_beta   90.00
_cell.angle_gamma   90.00
#
_symmetry.space_group_name_H-M   'P 1'
#
loop_
_entity.id
_entity.type
_entity.pdbx_description
1 polymer ?
#
loop_
_entity_poly.entity_id
_entity_poly.type
_entity_poly.pdbx_seq_one_letter_code
_entity_poly.pdbx_strand_id
1 'polypeptide(L)'
;MDIHKKHVIISCTLLFLGIIFPFTISAQKSFKNSFQDLDPIQAPLIPAPSDTTQWKHFKKSLLKWREQIHEKVNYNASLYDREDFQWIRSSFNCCFLMMYDQRFYDRNNNCYTIDKILVEGQKRFGGYDIVVLWHAYPRIGLDPRNQFDFYRDMPGGLNALKEVANKLHEKGVKVYINYNPWDTGTRRESIGDIDALAMIIKAIGADGIFLDTMDRGSEEFRQKLDMSRKGVVLESELALPVEDISRHHMSWAQWFYDSPVPGILRNKWIEPRHMQHGISRWTEDKSKELQTAWMNGSGIMIWENVFGQWVGWSPRDSYILKTMYGIQHYFSEMFTSDQWEPLVNNTLATDVYASLWYDDNCQLWTLVNRSYIQKDGPLLQITLNKDWAYYDLVKGEEVFPDKSGVIEGQIIPRGIGCIVAFPKDKTPKDFDKLLSSQSLIAQEKTYNTKSVQIKASLKPVSPTKLYKSIPQDMVEIDNYEGEIPVVFNCREIGYYQSLEHDFINRGPAVPHQKITFSRHIKVNHVAIDATPVTNAQYKEFLEATGYKPRFPENFLKHWKNGEIPVGSEQHPVVYVDLDDARAYAKWAGKRLPREEEWQLAAAGKEMYKYPWGNNIQAGHCNEHTNGITTPVKAYPLGRATCGAWDMCSNTWEMTESEYNDGRNRFCILKGGSSYKAEGSDWYFDGGIQTTDFAAKQLLLYPGIDRCSTVGFRCVIDLKK
;
A
#
# COMPACT_ATOMS: atom_id res chain seq x y z
N MET A 1 -34.47 -2.93 -29.40
CA MET A 1 -34.14 -1.48 -29.40
C MET A 1 -34.89 -0.89 -28.23
N ASP A 2 -34.15 -0.28 -27.30
CA ASP A 2 -34.57 0.17 -25.97
C ASP A 2 -35.02 -0.90 -24.96
N ILE A 3 -34.71 -0.66 -23.67
CA ILE A 3 -35.04 -1.44 -22.44
C ILE A 3 -33.95 -2.40 -21.88
N HIS A 4 -32.64 -2.08 -21.94
CA HIS A 4 -31.63 -2.85 -21.16
C HIS A 4 -30.48 -2.05 -20.50
N LYS A 5 -30.64 -0.75 -20.22
CA LYS A 5 -29.55 0.11 -19.71
C LYS A 5 -29.70 0.66 -18.28
N LYS A 6 -30.39 -0.02 -17.35
CA LYS A 6 -30.67 0.58 -16.02
C LYS A 6 -30.32 -0.19 -14.75
N HIS A 7 -29.64 -1.33 -14.77
CA HIS A 7 -29.28 -2.05 -13.52
C HIS A 7 -27.80 -2.47 -13.46
N VAL A 8 -26.88 -1.50 -13.37
CA VAL A 8 -25.47 -1.76 -12.94
C VAL A 8 -24.88 -0.64 -12.06
N ILE A 9 -25.52 0.53 -11.91
CA ILE A 9 -24.93 1.67 -11.18
C ILE A 9 -25.70 1.95 -9.89
N ILE A 10 -25.81 0.98 -8.98
CA ILE A 10 -26.16 1.22 -7.56
C ILE A 10 -25.51 0.11 -6.72
N SER A 11 -24.21 0.20 -6.48
CA SER A 11 -23.55 -0.53 -5.37
C SER A 11 -22.27 0.14 -4.83
N CYS A 12 -21.79 1.25 -5.42
CA CYS A 12 -20.56 1.92 -4.94
C CYS A 12 -20.77 3.32 -4.35
N THR A 13 -22.00 3.75 -4.05
CA THR A 13 -22.26 5.13 -3.56
C THR A 13 -22.91 5.18 -2.16
N LEU A 14 -23.11 4.04 -1.48
CA LEU A 14 -23.81 3.99 -0.19
C LEU A 14 -22.95 3.66 1.03
N LEU A 15 -21.63 3.66 0.92
CA LEU A 15 -20.73 3.40 2.06
C LEU A 15 -20.19 4.66 2.77
N PHE A 16 -20.50 5.89 2.33
CA PHE A 16 -19.94 7.12 2.92
C PHE A 16 -20.90 8.31 3.01
N LEU A 17 -22.19 8.08 3.28
CA LEU A 17 -23.10 9.14 3.73
C LEU A 17 -23.46 8.93 5.20
N GLY A 18 -22.77 9.67 6.07
CA GLY A 18 -23.23 9.92 7.43
C GLY A 18 -24.53 10.71 7.38
N ILE A 19 -25.67 10.01 7.31
CA ILE A 19 -26.97 10.58 7.59
C ILE A 19 -27.21 10.43 9.08
N ILE A 20 -27.20 11.57 9.77
CA ILE A 20 -27.66 11.74 11.14
C ILE A 20 -29.14 11.34 11.18
N PHE A 21 -29.41 10.10 11.58
CA PHE A 21 -30.71 9.74 12.16
C PHE A 21 -30.61 9.90 13.67
N PRO A 22 -31.63 10.47 14.34
CA PRO A 22 -31.65 10.52 15.79
C PRO A 22 -31.72 9.07 16.27
N PHE A 23 -30.64 8.57 16.85
CA PHE A 23 -30.71 7.37 17.68
C PHE A 23 -31.61 7.72 18.86
N THR A 24 -32.88 7.35 18.76
CA THR A 24 -33.62 6.95 19.94
C THR A 24 -32.76 5.91 20.66
N ILE A 25 -32.49 6.21 21.93
CA ILE A 25 -31.87 5.29 22.87
C ILE A 25 -32.77 4.04 22.93
N SER A 26 -32.49 3.07 22.07
CA SER A 26 -32.98 1.71 22.26
C SER A 26 -32.07 1.11 23.30
N ALA A 27 -32.52 1.22 24.55
CA ALA A 27 -32.00 0.51 25.70
C ALA A 27 -31.55 -0.91 25.35
N GLN A 28 -30.46 -1.33 26.00
CA GLN A 28 -30.03 -2.71 26.24
C GLN A 28 -31.10 -3.74 25.87
N LYS A 29 -31.06 -4.26 24.63
CA LYS A 29 -31.65 -5.58 24.38
C LYS A 29 -30.74 -6.56 25.08
N SER A 30 -31.21 -7.05 26.23
CA SER A 30 -30.58 -8.18 26.91
C SER A 30 -30.35 -9.29 25.89
N PHE A 31 -29.12 -9.75 25.76
CA PHE A 31 -28.79 -11.03 25.13
C PHE A 31 -29.44 -12.14 25.96
N LYS A 32 -30.74 -12.35 25.73
CA LYS A 32 -31.53 -13.50 26.17
C LYS A 32 -32.12 -14.16 24.92
N ASN A 33 -31.25 -14.50 23.98
CA ASN A 33 -31.54 -15.58 23.05
C ASN A 33 -30.55 -16.68 23.38
N SER A 34 -31.08 -17.85 23.75
CA SER A 34 -30.32 -19.08 23.80
C SER A 34 -29.54 -19.23 22.50
N PHE A 35 -28.24 -19.54 22.59
CA PHE A 35 -27.31 -19.79 21.48
C PHE A 35 -27.73 -20.98 20.58
N GLN A 36 -28.98 -21.06 20.12
CA GLN A 36 -29.42 -22.12 19.23
C GLN A 36 -29.06 -21.74 17.79
N ASP A 37 -27.94 -22.30 17.33
CA ASP A 37 -27.35 -22.24 15.98
C ASP A 37 -26.70 -20.88 15.57
N LEU A 38 -25.54 -20.97 14.91
CA LEU A 38 -24.89 -19.81 14.29
C LEU A 38 -25.68 -19.38 13.05
N ASP A 39 -25.81 -18.06 12.84
CA ASP A 39 -26.42 -17.50 11.63
C ASP A 39 -25.71 -18.06 10.36
N PRO A 40 -26.44 -18.45 9.30
CA PRO A 40 -25.84 -18.79 8.01
C PRO A 40 -24.89 -17.71 7.46
N ILE A 41 -25.12 -16.44 7.79
CA ILE A 41 -24.26 -15.31 7.44
C ILE A 41 -23.42 -14.93 8.65
N GLN A 42 -22.14 -15.30 8.60
CA GLN A 42 -21.17 -14.96 9.62
C GLN A 42 -20.28 -13.80 9.19
N ALA A 43 -19.95 -12.95 10.17
CA ALA A 43 -18.93 -11.92 10.02
C ALA A 43 -17.58 -12.57 9.62
N PRO A 44 -16.70 -11.85 8.91
CA PRO A 44 -15.37 -12.33 8.57
C PRO A 44 -14.53 -12.86 9.74
N LEU A 45 -14.68 -12.22 10.90
CA LEU A 45 -14.18 -12.68 12.19
C LEU A 45 -15.38 -12.97 13.08
N ILE A 46 -15.61 -14.25 13.38
CA ILE A 46 -16.73 -14.73 14.18
C ILE A 46 -16.45 -14.40 15.65
N PRO A 47 -17.25 -13.54 16.29
CA PRO A 47 -17.00 -13.14 17.67
C PRO A 47 -17.24 -14.32 18.62
N ALA A 48 -16.32 -14.50 19.56
CA ALA A 48 -16.44 -15.55 20.57
C ALA A 48 -17.25 -15.06 21.79
N PRO A 49 -18.03 -15.94 22.46
CA PRO A 49 -18.73 -15.59 23.69
C PRO A 49 -17.74 -15.20 24.80
N SER A 50 -18.01 -14.11 25.52
CA SER A 50 -17.21 -13.72 26.69
C SER A 50 -17.36 -14.69 27.88
N ASP A 51 -18.48 -15.39 27.95
CA ASP A 51 -18.77 -16.37 28.99
C ASP A 51 -18.22 -17.75 28.59
N THR A 52 -17.20 -18.19 29.33
CA THR A 52 -16.48 -19.45 29.12
C THR A 52 -17.38 -20.68 29.22
N THR A 53 -18.49 -20.61 29.95
CA THR A 53 -19.45 -21.72 30.07
C THR A 53 -20.15 -22.03 28.74
N GLN A 54 -20.16 -21.07 27.81
CA GLN A 54 -20.79 -21.18 26.50
C GLN A 54 -19.83 -21.74 25.44
N TRP A 55 -18.52 -21.81 25.70
CA TRP A 55 -17.53 -22.18 24.70
C TRP A 55 -17.70 -23.61 24.19
N LYS A 56 -18.08 -24.56 25.05
CA LYS A 56 -18.36 -25.95 24.63
C LYS A 56 -19.46 -25.99 23.58
N HIS A 57 -20.53 -25.22 23.79
CA HIS A 57 -21.65 -25.15 22.88
C HIS A 57 -21.29 -24.37 21.60
N PHE A 58 -20.58 -23.25 21.74
CA PHE A 58 -20.08 -22.45 20.62
C PHE A 58 -19.23 -23.27 19.64
N LYS A 59 -18.28 -24.07 20.14
CA LYS A 59 -17.45 -24.97 19.33
C LYS A 59 -18.27 -26.01 18.56
N LYS A 60 -19.28 -26.60 19.22
CA LYS A 60 -20.20 -27.52 18.55
C LYS A 60 -20.98 -26.83 17.44
N SER A 61 -21.44 -25.59 17.67
CA SER A 61 -22.13 -24.80 16.65
C SER A 61 -21.22 -24.43 15.48
N LEU A 62 -19.94 -24.13 15.73
CA LEU A 62 -18.94 -23.86 14.69
C LEU A 62 -18.74 -25.06 13.76
N LEU A 63 -18.62 -26.27 14.31
CA LEU A 63 -18.47 -27.51 13.51
C LEU A 63 -19.71 -27.77 12.65
N LYS A 64 -20.90 -27.73 13.26
CA LYS A 64 -22.18 -27.88 12.54
C LYS A 64 -22.33 -26.84 11.43
N TRP A 65 -21.97 -25.59 11.71
CA TRP A 65 -22.03 -24.50 10.74
C TRP A 65 -21.08 -24.73 9.55
N ARG A 66 -19.84 -25.22 9.81
CA ARG A 66 -18.90 -25.57 8.74
C ARG A 66 -19.46 -26.62 7.79
N GLU A 67 -20.04 -27.70 8.33
CA GLU A 67 -20.66 -28.77 7.54
C GLU A 67 -21.81 -28.23 6.67
N GLN A 68 -22.70 -27.43 7.25
CA GLN A 68 -23.81 -26.80 6.54
C GLN A 68 -23.34 -25.89 5.40
N ILE A 69 -22.26 -25.15 5.61
CA ILE A 69 -21.67 -24.30 4.59
C ILE A 69 -21.08 -25.14 3.46
N HIS A 70 -20.32 -26.20 3.78
CA HIS A 70 -19.75 -27.10 2.77
C HIS A 70 -20.83 -27.70 1.87
N GLU A 71 -21.95 -28.14 2.45
CA GLU A 71 -23.11 -28.62 1.70
C GLU A 71 -23.71 -27.51 0.82
N LYS A 72 -23.94 -26.32 1.40
CA LYS A 72 -24.58 -25.18 0.72
C LYS A 72 -23.80 -24.71 -0.51
N VAL A 73 -22.47 -24.65 -0.42
CA VAL A 73 -21.62 -24.14 -1.51
C VAL A 73 -21.07 -25.23 -2.42
N ASN A 74 -21.46 -26.50 -2.21
CA ASN A 74 -20.89 -27.66 -2.89
C ASN A 74 -19.36 -27.61 -2.85
N TYR A 75 -18.83 -27.51 -1.64
CA TYR A 75 -17.40 -27.31 -1.38
C TYR A 75 -16.55 -28.37 -2.08
N ASN A 76 -15.42 -27.92 -2.65
CA ASN A 76 -14.50 -28.75 -3.40
C ASN A 76 -13.05 -28.40 -3.05
N ALA A 77 -12.36 -29.35 -2.43
CA ALA A 77 -10.97 -29.23 -1.99
C ALA A 77 -9.93 -29.33 -3.13
N SER A 78 -10.31 -29.76 -4.33
CA SER A 78 -9.36 -30.18 -5.39
C SER A 78 -8.31 -29.13 -5.76
N LEU A 79 -8.64 -27.84 -5.69
CA LEU A 79 -7.65 -26.78 -5.91
C LEU A 79 -6.68 -26.64 -4.73
N TYR A 80 -7.08 -26.90 -3.49
CA TYR A 80 -6.17 -26.93 -2.33
C TYR A 80 -5.29 -28.19 -2.30
N ASP A 81 -5.73 -29.29 -2.92
CA ASP A 81 -4.99 -30.56 -2.97
C ASP A 81 -3.89 -30.58 -4.05
N ARG A 82 -3.91 -29.61 -4.95
CA ARG A 82 -2.95 -29.48 -6.04
C ARG A 82 -1.53 -29.21 -5.52
N GLU A 83 -0.55 -29.94 -6.04
CA GLU A 83 0.86 -29.85 -5.63
C GLU A 83 1.43 -28.42 -5.80
N ASP A 84 1.05 -27.74 -6.88
CA ASP A 84 1.52 -26.40 -7.21
C ASP A 84 1.01 -25.28 -6.27
N PHE A 85 0.09 -25.60 -5.35
CA PHE A 85 -0.42 -24.67 -4.33
C PHE A 85 -0.01 -25.04 -2.89
N GLN A 86 0.74 -26.11 -2.66
CA GLN A 86 1.08 -26.54 -1.29
C GLN A 86 1.92 -25.51 -0.52
N TRP A 87 2.69 -24.68 -1.21
CA TRP A 87 3.51 -23.61 -0.61
C TRP A 87 2.68 -22.56 0.14
N ILE A 88 1.37 -22.46 -0.12
CA ILE A 88 0.46 -21.50 0.54
C ILE A 88 0.33 -21.81 2.03
N ARG A 89 0.44 -23.09 2.42
CA ARG A 89 0.28 -23.52 3.81
C ARG A 89 1.30 -22.90 4.76
N SER A 90 2.44 -22.46 4.23
CA SER A 90 3.52 -21.80 4.96
C SER A 90 3.70 -20.33 4.56
N SER A 91 2.69 -19.69 3.98
CA SER A 91 2.79 -18.29 3.51
C SER A 91 2.21 -17.32 4.53
N PHE A 92 2.89 -17.12 5.66
CA PHE A 92 2.36 -16.33 6.77
C PHE A 92 2.71 -14.84 6.68
N ASN A 93 3.89 -14.50 6.13
CA ASN A 93 4.37 -13.13 6.06
C ASN A 93 4.33 -12.60 4.61
N CYS A 94 3.38 -11.72 4.32
CA CYS A 94 3.25 -11.06 3.03
C CYS A 94 3.76 -9.62 3.08
N CYS A 95 4.88 -9.31 2.41
CA CYS A 95 5.42 -7.96 2.33
C CYS A 95 4.76 -7.17 1.19
N PHE A 96 4.10 -6.06 1.54
CA PHE A 96 3.56 -5.13 0.56
C PHE A 96 4.61 -4.06 0.20
N LEU A 97 5.21 -4.18 -0.99
CA LEU A 97 6.32 -3.34 -1.41
C LEU A 97 5.88 -2.33 -2.47
N MET A 98 5.87 -1.05 -2.09
CA MET A 98 5.74 0.04 -3.05
C MET A 98 6.98 0.10 -3.92
N MET A 99 6.82 -0.05 -5.23
CA MET A 99 7.94 -0.06 -6.16
C MET A 99 8.64 1.29 -6.27
N TYR A 100 8.02 2.36 -5.78
CA TYR A 100 8.65 3.68 -5.65
C TYR A 100 9.37 3.92 -4.32
N ASP A 101 9.40 2.95 -3.41
CA ASP A 101 10.25 3.01 -2.23
C ASP A 101 11.73 3.04 -2.66
N GLN A 102 12.48 4.03 -2.21
CA GLN A 102 13.89 4.23 -2.58
C GLN A 102 14.80 3.06 -2.17
N ARG A 103 14.35 2.16 -1.28
CA ARG A 103 15.07 0.92 -0.96
C ARG A 103 14.77 -0.23 -1.91
N PHE A 104 13.76 -0.12 -2.77
CA PHE A 104 13.53 -1.13 -3.81
C PHE A 104 14.48 -0.89 -4.99
N TYR A 105 14.60 0.36 -5.42
CA TYR A 105 15.49 0.77 -6.50
C TYR A 105 16.42 1.91 -6.07
N ASP A 106 17.72 1.64 -6.02
CA ASP A 106 18.74 2.64 -5.75
C ASP A 106 19.09 3.39 -7.05
N ARG A 107 18.46 4.55 -7.24
CA ARG A 107 18.70 5.43 -8.40
C ARG A 107 20.15 5.90 -8.49
N ASN A 108 20.85 6.08 -7.37
CA ASN A 108 22.23 6.59 -7.38
C ASN A 108 23.20 5.54 -7.92
N ASN A 109 22.94 4.26 -7.64
CA ASN A 109 23.75 3.14 -8.11
C ASN A 109 23.15 2.40 -9.32
N ASN A 110 21.94 2.79 -9.75
CA ASN A 110 21.22 2.19 -10.87
C ASN A 110 20.99 0.67 -10.71
N CYS A 111 20.51 0.25 -9.54
CA CYS A 111 20.30 -1.16 -9.25
C CYS A 111 19.13 -1.41 -8.31
N TYR A 112 18.50 -2.58 -8.46
CA TYR A 112 17.55 -3.09 -7.49
C TYR A 112 18.26 -3.59 -6.23
N THR A 113 17.70 -3.30 -5.06
CA THR A 113 18.30 -3.62 -3.76
C THR A 113 17.46 -4.61 -2.94
N ILE A 114 16.82 -5.56 -3.63
CA ILE A 114 15.94 -6.57 -3.02
C ILE A 114 16.62 -7.37 -1.89
N ASP A 115 17.92 -7.68 -2.03
CA ASP A 115 18.69 -8.39 -1.00
C ASP A 115 18.72 -7.61 0.33
N LYS A 116 18.79 -6.27 0.27
CA LYS A 116 18.76 -5.43 1.48
C LYS A 116 17.39 -5.48 2.16
N ILE A 117 16.32 -5.50 1.37
CA ILE A 117 14.94 -5.65 1.86
C ILE A 117 14.77 -7.00 2.55
N LEU A 118 15.26 -8.09 1.94
CA LEU A 118 15.19 -9.44 2.50
C LEU A 118 15.99 -9.57 3.80
N VAL A 119 17.22 -9.03 3.84
CA VAL A 119 18.05 -9.04 5.06
C VAL A 119 17.39 -8.26 6.20
N GLU A 120 16.79 -7.11 5.91
CA GLU A 120 16.06 -6.35 6.93
C GLU A 120 14.79 -7.07 7.38
N GLY A 121 14.03 -7.64 6.44
CA GLY A 121 12.84 -8.44 6.72
C GLY A 121 13.15 -9.64 7.61
N GLN A 122 14.22 -10.38 7.30
CA GLN A 122 14.73 -11.48 8.13
C GLN A 122 15.06 -11.00 9.54
N LYS A 123 15.77 -9.87 9.66
CA LYS A 123 16.19 -9.32 10.95
C LYS A 123 15.00 -8.91 11.81
N ARG A 124 13.97 -8.30 11.22
CA ARG A 124 12.85 -7.67 11.94
C ARG A 124 11.65 -8.57 12.12
N PHE A 125 11.32 -9.40 11.13
CA PHE A 125 10.06 -10.13 11.05
C PHE A 125 10.25 -11.64 10.89
N GLY A 126 11.49 -12.12 10.90
CA GLY A 126 11.82 -13.54 10.70
C GLY A 126 11.92 -13.95 9.22
N GLY A 127 11.41 -13.14 8.30
CA GLY A 127 11.46 -13.38 6.86
C GLY A 127 10.19 -12.89 6.16
N TYR A 128 10.17 -13.04 4.84
CA TYR A 128 8.99 -12.84 4.01
C TYR A 128 8.74 -14.11 3.21
N ASP A 129 7.48 -14.50 3.09
CA ASP A 129 7.06 -15.64 2.26
C ASP A 129 6.59 -15.15 0.90
N ILE A 130 6.03 -13.93 0.86
CA ILE A 130 5.53 -13.27 -0.34
C ILE A 130 6.05 -11.82 -0.34
N VAL A 131 6.41 -11.32 -1.53
CA VAL A 131 6.60 -9.88 -1.80
C VAL A 131 5.66 -9.45 -2.91
N VAL A 132 4.75 -8.51 -2.59
CA VAL A 132 3.85 -7.86 -3.54
C VAL A 132 4.56 -6.66 -4.15
N LEU A 133 4.69 -6.64 -5.47
CA LEU A 133 5.22 -5.52 -6.24
C LEU A 133 4.07 -4.60 -6.65
N TRP A 134 3.94 -3.45 -5.98
CA TRP A 134 2.87 -2.49 -6.23
C TRP A 134 3.36 -1.22 -6.94
N HIS A 135 2.76 -0.87 -8.07
CA HIS A 135 3.19 0.30 -8.89
C HIS A 135 2.12 1.37 -9.16
N ALA A 136 0.82 1.02 -9.18
CA ALA A 136 -0.20 1.80 -9.89
C ALA A 136 -0.66 3.02 -9.10
N TYR A 137 -1.46 2.80 -8.06
CA TYR A 137 -1.89 3.86 -7.17
C TYR A 137 -0.73 4.25 -6.22
N PRO A 138 -0.48 5.55 -5.97
CA PRO A 138 -1.27 6.71 -6.36
C PRO A 138 -0.83 7.44 -7.64
N ARG A 139 -0.06 6.81 -8.53
CA ARG A 139 0.55 7.50 -9.70
C ARG A 139 -0.26 7.44 -10.99
N ILE A 140 -1.01 6.36 -11.20
CA ILE A 140 -1.78 6.12 -12.42
C ILE A 140 -2.81 7.23 -12.65
N GLY A 141 -3.00 7.65 -13.90
CA GLY A 141 -3.87 8.79 -14.27
C GLY A 141 -3.13 10.12 -14.42
N LEU A 142 -1.83 10.18 -14.14
CA LEU A 142 -1.02 11.37 -14.41
C LEU A 142 -0.85 11.59 -15.93
N ASP A 143 -0.73 10.51 -16.69
CA ASP A 143 -0.73 10.48 -18.15
C ASP A 143 -1.49 9.23 -18.67
N PRO A 144 -1.63 9.03 -19.99
CA PRO A 144 -2.41 7.93 -20.54
C PRO A 144 -1.89 6.51 -20.28
N ARG A 145 -0.73 6.32 -19.64
CA ARG A 145 -0.21 4.97 -19.34
C ARG A 145 -1.14 4.23 -18.40
N ASN A 146 -1.37 2.96 -18.72
CA ASN A 146 -2.20 2.07 -17.92
C ASN A 146 -1.39 1.29 -16.88
N GLN A 147 -2.06 0.51 -16.04
CA GLN A 147 -1.40 -0.29 -15.02
C GLN A 147 -0.29 -1.21 -15.57
N PHE A 148 -0.43 -1.77 -16.77
CA PHE A 148 0.57 -2.68 -17.32
C PHE A 148 1.82 -1.95 -17.85
N ASP A 149 1.66 -0.72 -18.34
CA ASP A 149 2.77 0.12 -18.80
C ASP A 149 3.75 0.42 -17.66
N PHE A 150 3.26 0.59 -16.43
CA PHE A 150 4.11 0.85 -15.28
C PHE A 150 5.08 -0.31 -14.97
N TYR A 151 4.69 -1.57 -15.19
CA TYR A 151 5.65 -2.69 -15.09
C TYR A 151 6.69 -2.65 -16.22
N ARG A 152 6.29 -2.28 -17.44
CA ARG A 152 7.18 -2.23 -18.61
C ARG A 152 8.19 -1.09 -18.53
N ASP A 153 7.78 0.03 -17.93
CA ASP A 153 8.59 1.25 -17.80
C ASP A 153 9.52 1.23 -16.57
N MET A 154 9.48 0.18 -15.74
CA MET A 154 10.43 0.02 -14.64
C MET A 154 11.87 -0.03 -15.16
N PRO A 155 12.89 0.33 -14.35
CA PRO A 155 14.29 0.29 -14.78
C PRO A 155 14.70 -1.07 -15.36
N GLY A 156 15.09 -1.12 -16.64
CA GLY A 156 15.39 -2.38 -17.34
C GLY A 156 14.17 -3.23 -17.73
N GLY A 157 12.96 -2.71 -17.53
CA GLY A 157 11.67 -3.28 -17.92
C GLY A 157 11.36 -4.64 -17.29
N LEU A 158 10.52 -5.41 -17.98
CA LEU A 158 10.05 -6.71 -17.49
C LEU A 158 11.20 -7.71 -17.28
N ASN A 159 12.29 -7.61 -18.05
CA ASN A 159 13.44 -8.49 -17.89
C ASN A 159 14.14 -8.25 -16.55
N ALA A 160 14.34 -6.99 -16.15
CA ALA A 160 14.94 -6.70 -14.86
C ALA A 160 14.02 -7.08 -13.69
N LEU A 161 12.71 -6.89 -13.83
CA LEU A 161 11.72 -7.38 -12.85
C LEU A 161 11.73 -8.91 -12.75
N LYS A 162 11.94 -9.63 -13.85
CA LYS A 162 12.14 -11.08 -13.84
C LYS A 162 13.39 -11.47 -13.05
N GLU A 163 14.50 -10.75 -13.21
CA GLU A 163 15.70 -11.01 -12.40
C GLU A 163 15.49 -10.71 -10.91
N VAL A 164 14.70 -9.68 -10.57
CA VAL A 164 14.25 -9.46 -9.18
C VAL A 164 13.44 -10.65 -8.68
N ALA A 165 12.53 -11.18 -9.48
CA ALA A 165 11.73 -12.33 -9.12
C ALA A 165 12.56 -13.61 -8.95
N ASN A 166 13.53 -13.86 -9.84
CA ASN A 166 14.47 -14.97 -9.72
C ASN A 166 15.23 -14.91 -8.39
N LYS A 167 15.73 -13.72 -7.99
CA LYS A 167 16.40 -13.54 -6.70
C LYS A 167 15.49 -13.80 -5.49
N LEU A 168 14.23 -13.43 -5.58
CA LEU A 168 13.23 -13.75 -4.56
C LEU A 168 13.01 -15.26 -4.48
N HIS A 169 12.85 -15.93 -5.62
CA HIS A 169 12.70 -17.39 -5.71
C HIS A 169 13.90 -18.16 -5.19
N GLU A 170 15.13 -17.69 -5.43
CA GLU A 170 16.36 -18.27 -4.87
C GLU A 170 16.38 -18.25 -3.32
N LYS A 171 15.60 -17.36 -2.71
CA LYS A 171 15.41 -17.27 -1.26
C LYS A 171 14.12 -17.93 -0.77
N GLY A 172 13.39 -18.61 -1.66
CA GLY A 172 12.11 -19.24 -1.34
C GLY A 172 10.93 -18.28 -1.24
N VAL A 173 11.11 -17.01 -1.61
CA VAL A 173 10.09 -15.96 -1.50
C VAL A 173 9.28 -15.86 -2.79
N LYS A 174 7.96 -15.86 -2.69
CA LYS A 174 7.03 -15.74 -3.83
C LYS A 174 6.81 -14.29 -4.23
N VAL A 175 6.47 -14.08 -5.51
CA VAL A 175 6.35 -12.73 -6.09
C VAL A 175 4.95 -12.48 -6.57
N TYR A 176 4.33 -11.44 -6.06
CA TYR A 176 2.98 -11.04 -6.44
C TYR A 176 3.01 -9.75 -7.23
N ILE A 177 2.08 -9.62 -8.16
CA ILE A 177 1.80 -8.37 -8.89
C ILE A 177 0.36 -7.95 -8.62
N ASN A 178 0.07 -6.65 -8.60
CA ASN A 178 -1.28 -6.18 -8.39
C ASN A 178 -2.11 -6.09 -9.68
N TYR A 179 -3.44 -6.21 -9.53
CA TYR A 179 -4.42 -5.93 -10.57
C TYR A 179 -5.46 -4.94 -10.08
N ASN A 180 -5.66 -3.87 -10.85
CA ASN A 180 -6.53 -2.73 -10.52
C ASN A 180 -7.69 -2.70 -11.52
N PRO A 181 -8.87 -3.28 -11.19
CA PRO A 181 -9.99 -3.35 -12.13
C PRO A 181 -10.64 -2.00 -12.42
N TRP A 182 -10.43 -1.01 -11.54
CA TRP A 182 -10.93 0.36 -11.70
C TRP A 182 -10.12 1.17 -12.72
N ASP A 183 -9.00 0.64 -13.23
CA ASP A 183 -8.19 1.26 -14.28
C ASP A 183 -8.86 1.16 -15.67
N THR A 184 -10.03 1.77 -15.83
CA THR A 184 -10.80 1.80 -17.09
C THR A 184 -10.65 3.09 -17.89
N GLY A 185 -10.06 4.13 -17.29
CA GLY A 185 -9.99 5.50 -17.80
C GLY A 185 -8.65 5.87 -18.45
N THR A 186 -7.62 5.03 -18.30
CA THR A 186 -6.36 5.15 -19.03
C THR A 186 -6.40 4.39 -20.37
N ARG A 187 -5.29 4.40 -21.12
CA ARG A 187 -5.20 3.70 -22.41
C ARG A 187 -5.48 2.20 -22.24
N ARG A 188 -6.50 1.69 -22.92
CA ARG A 188 -6.80 0.26 -22.94
C ARG A 188 -5.84 -0.51 -23.85
N GLU A 189 -5.47 -1.72 -23.44
CA GLU A 189 -4.71 -2.63 -24.29
C GLU A 189 -5.58 -3.12 -25.46
N SER A 190 -4.95 -3.61 -26.53
CA SER A 190 -5.67 -4.21 -27.66
C SER A 190 -6.25 -5.60 -27.35
N ILE A 191 -6.00 -6.11 -26.14
CA ILE A 191 -6.46 -7.40 -25.61
C ILE A 191 -7.18 -7.17 -24.27
N GLY A 192 -7.88 -8.19 -23.77
CA GLY A 192 -8.54 -8.13 -22.47
C GLY A 192 -7.54 -8.01 -21.31
N ASP A 193 -7.96 -7.38 -20.21
CA ASP A 193 -7.08 -7.12 -19.06
C ASP A 193 -6.53 -8.39 -18.44
N ILE A 194 -7.33 -9.46 -18.37
CA ILE A 194 -6.87 -10.75 -17.83
C ILE A 194 -5.78 -11.34 -18.73
N ASP A 195 -5.89 -11.17 -20.05
CA ASP A 195 -4.87 -11.64 -20.99
C ASP A 195 -3.59 -10.79 -20.90
N ALA A 196 -3.72 -9.48 -20.77
CA ALA A 196 -2.60 -8.58 -20.53
C ALA A 196 -1.89 -8.89 -19.20
N LEU A 197 -2.66 -9.11 -18.13
CA LEU A 197 -2.15 -9.50 -16.82
C LEU A 197 -1.43 -10.86 -16.88
N ALA A 198 -2.00 -11.85 -17.56
CA ALA A 198 -1.37 -13.15 -17.79
C ALA A 198 -0.02 -13.02 -18.54
N MET A 199 0.10 -12.09 -19.49
CA MET A 199 1.37 -11.79 -20.15
C MET A 199 2.40 -11.19 -19.19
N ILE A 200 2.00 -10.26 -18.31
CA ILE A 200 2.89 -9.68 -17.29
C ILE A 200 3.35 -10.75 -16.29
N ILE A 201 2.43 -11.60 -15.81
CA ILE A 201 2.75 -12.73 -14.91
C ILE A 201 3.84 -13.60 -15.54
N LYS A 202 3.63 -14.03 -16.80
CA LYS A 202 4.58 -14.89 -17.49
C LYS A 202 5.93 -14.20 -17.73
N ALA A 203 5.94 -12.91 -18.01
CA ALA A 203 7.15 -12.15 -18.26
C ALA A 203 8.01 -11.99 -16.99
N ILE A 204 7.38 -11.66 -15.86
CA ILE A 204 8.07 -11.48 -14.56
C ILE A 204 8.34 -12.83 -13.88
N GLY A 205 7.51 -13.84 -14.13
CA GLY A 205 7.52 -15.09 -13.37
C GLY A 205 6.78 -14.98 -12.04
N ALA A 206 5.76 -14.12 -11.95
CA ALA A 206 4.97 -13.94 -10.72
C ALA A 206 4.21 -15.23 -10.34
N ASP A 207 4.05 -15.44 -9.03
CA ASP A 207 3.38 -16.60 -8.43
C ASP A 207 1.97 -16.26 -7.93
N GLY A 208 1.58 -15.00 -7.93
CA GLY A 208 0.24 -14.60 -7.54
C GLY A 208 -0.16 -13.22 -8.00
N ILE A 209 -1.46 -12.98 -7.92
CA ILE A 209 -2.08 -11.69 -8.16
C ILE A 209 -2.69 -11.20 -6.87
N PHE A 210 -2.26 -10.01 -6.48
CA PHE A 210 -2.88 -9.24 -5.43
C PHE A 210 -4.04 -8.45 -6.02
N LEU A 211 -5.27 -8.80 -5.66
CA LEU A 211 -6.45 -8.13 -6.20
C LEU A 211 -6.75 -6.87 -5.39
N ASP A 212 -6.93 -5.77 -6.11
CA ASP A 212 -7.37 -4.49 -5.57
C ASP A 212 -8.83 -4.23 -5.90
N THR A 213 -9.62 -3.76 -4.94
CA THR A 213 -11.06 -3.50 -5.00
C THR A 213 -11.94 -4.69 -5.42
N MET A 214 -11.41 -5.92 -5.40
CA MET A 214 -12.14 -7.14 -5.76
C MET A 214 -12.10 -8.16 -4.64
N ASP A 215 -13.29 -8.58 -4.22
CA ASP A 215 -13.46 -9.63 -3.21
C ASP A 215 -13.34 -11.05 -3.76
N ARG A 216 -13.33 -11.21 -5.09
CA ARG A 216 -13.23 -12.50 -5.79
C ARG A 216 -12.84 -12.31 -7.24
N GLY A 217 -12.32 -13.37 -7.85
CA GLY A 217 -12.08 -13.53 -9.27
C GLY A 217 -13.11 -14.46 -9.91
N SER A 218 -13.34 -14.28 -11.21
CA SER A 218 -14.25 -15.15 -11.98
C SER A 218 -13.61 -16.51 -12.29
N GLU A 219 -14.44 -17.46 -12.68
CA GLU A 219 -13.99 -18.77 -13.18
C GLU A 219 -13.09 -18.63 -14.42
N GLU A 220 -13.46 -17.75 -15.36
CA GLU A 220 -12.64 -17.43 -16.53
C GLU A 220 -11.27 -16.89 -16.12
N PHE A 221 -11.24 -16.02 -15.09
CA PHE A 221 -9.98 -15.48 -14.57
C PHE A 221 -9.08 -16.62 -14.07
N ARG A 222 -9.60 -17.52 -13.24
CA ARG A 222 -8.86 -18.68 -12.74
C ARG A 222 -8.31 -19.55 -13.89
N GLN A 223 -9.13 -19.84 -14.91
CA GLN A 223 -8.73 -20.66 -16.06
C GLN A 223 -7.59 -20.01 -16.86
N LYS A 224 -7.70 -18.71 -17.15
CA LYS A 224 -6.64 -17.97 -17.87
C LYS A 224 -5.32 -17.95 -17.11
N LEU A 225 -5.36 -17.91 -15.78
CA LEU A 225 -4.15 -17.98 -14.96
C LEU A 225 -3.51 -19.36 -14.99
N ASP A 226 -4.28 -20.44 -14.90
CA ASP A 226 -3.75 -21.80 -15.04
C ASP A 226 -3.14 -22.05 -16.42
N MET A 227 -3.70 -21.42 -17.47
CA MET A 227 -3.14 -21.45 -18.82
C MET A 227 -1.84 -20.64 -18.96
N SER A 228 -1.67 -19.57 -18.18
CA SER A 228 -0.50 -18.71 -18.27
C SER A 228 0.72 -19.29 -17.53
N ARG A 229 0.51 -19.76 -16.30
CA ARG A 229 1.50 -20.41 -15.44
C ARG A 229 0.77 -21.19 -14.33
N LYS A 230 1.13 -22.47 -14.18
CA LYS A 230 0.63 -23.31 -13.08
C LYS A 230 1.02 -22.72 -11.72
N GLY A 231 0.14 -22.86 -10.73
CA GLY A 231 0.40 -22.44 -9.36
C GLY A 231 0.24 -20.93 -9.10
N VAL A 232 -0.23 -20.14 -10.07
CA VAL A 232 -0.48 -18.70 -9.85
C VAL A 232 -1.68 -18.52 -8.93
N VAL A 233 -1.52 -17.85 -7.80
CA VAL A 233 -2.58 -17.68 -6.79
C VAL A 233 -3.37 -16.38 -7.01
N LEU A 234 -4.64 -16.39 -6.61
CA LEU A 234 -5.44 -15.18 -6.43
C LEU A 234 -5.53 -14.86 -4.94
N GLU A 235 -5.10 -13.68 -4.55
CA GLU A 235 -5.27 -13.16 -3.19
C GLU A 235 -6.27 -12.00 -3.23
N SER A 236 -7.52 -12.28 -2.88
CA SER A 236 -8.64 -11.33 -2.95
C SER A 236 -8.61 -10.30 -1.83
N GLU A 237 -9.10 -9.08 -2.09
CA GLU A 237 -9.31 -8.06 -1.07
C GLU A 237 -10.57 -8.35 -0.25
N LEU A 238 -10.54 -8.00 1.04
CA LEU A 238 -11.56 -8.37 2.02
C LEU A 238 -11.59 -9.88 2.29
N ALA A 239 -12.38 -10.26 3.29
CA ALA A 239 -12.58 -11.66 3.58
C ALA A 239 -13.36 -12.32 2.44
N LEU A 240 -12.72 -13.34 1.84
CA LEU A 240 -13.25 -14.04 0.68
C LEU A 240 -14.69 -14.52 0.94
N PRO A 241 -15.62 -14.19 0.05
CA PRO A 241 -16.97 -14.73 0.04
C PRO A 241 -16.99 -16.26 0.06
N VAL A 242 -17.90 -16.82 0.85
CA VAL A 242 -17.88 -18.25 1.17
C VAL A 242 -18.15 -19.12 -0.07
N GLU A 243 -18.90 -18.60 -1.03
CA GLU A 243 -19.22 -19.24 -2.30
C GLU A 243 -17.98 -19.47 -3.19
N ASP A 244 -16.91 -18.70 -2.95
CA ASP A 244 -15.69 -18.73 -3.76
C ASP A 244 -14.50 -19.40 -3.04
N ILE A 245 -14.74 -19.97 -1.84
CA ILE A 245 -13.70 -20.62 -1.02
C ILE A 245 -12.96 -21.72 -1.78
N SER A 246 -13.66 -22.44 -2.66
CA SER A 246 -13.08 -23.51 -3.48
C SER A 246 -12.23 -23.01 -4.65
N ARG A 247 -12.32 -21.72 -5.03
CA ARG A 247 -11.60 -21.13 -6.18
C ARG A 247 -10.38 -20.29 -5.76
N HIS A 248 -10.43 -19.67 -4.59
CA HIS A 248 -9.40 -18.78 -4.07
C HIS A 248 -8.71 -19.37 -2.86
N HIS A 249 -7.40 -19.59 -2.97
CA HIS A 249 -6.58 -20.13 -1.89
C HIS A 249 -6.20 -19.12 -0.83
N MET A 250 -6.25 -17.82 -1.18
CA MET A 250 -5.75 -16.75 -0.32
C MET A 250 -6.66 -15.53 -0.37
N SER A 251 -6.64 -14.77 0.71
CA SER A 251 -7.29 -13.46 0.78
C SER A 251 -6.55 -12.54 1.75
N TRP A 252 -6.78 -11.24 1.63
CA TRP A 252 -6.28 -10.25 2.57
C TRP A 252 -7.40 -9.35 3.03
N ALA A 253 -7.37 -8.93 4.28
CA ALA A 253 -8.46 -8.16 4.85
C ALA A 253 -7.99 -7.21 5.94
N GLN A 254 -8.73 -6.10 6.07
CA GLN A 254 -8.41 -5.07 7.04
C GLN A 254 -9.54 -4.84 8.04
N TRP A 255 -9.18 -4.22 9.17
CA TRP A 255 -10.12 -3.67 10.17
C TRP A 255 -11.10 -4.68 10.76
N PHE A 256 -10.59 -5.85 11.17
CA PHE A 256 -11.42 -6.77 11.93
C PHE A 256 -11.76 -6.19 13.31
N TYR A 257 -13.06 -6.06 13.57
CA TYR A 257 -13.57 -5.80 14.90
C TYR A 257 -13.63 -7.12 15.67
N ASP A 258 -12.60 -7.37 16.47
CA ASP A 258 -12.53 -8.54 17.34
C ASP A 258 -13.19 -8.30 18.70
N SER A 259 -13.65 -9.38 19.34
CA SER A 259 -14.13 -9.40 20.72
C SER A 259 -12.96 -9.39 21.73
N PRO A 260 -13.21 -9.15 23.04
CA PRO A 260 -12.18 -9.33 24.06
C PRO A 260 -11.58 -10.73 24.06
N VAL A 261 -12.43 -11.76 23.94
CA VAL A 261 -12.05 -13.15 23.65
C VAL A 261 -11.68 -13.25 22.17
N PRO A 262 -10.56 -13.89 21.79
CA PRO A 262 -10.17 -14.02 20.39
C PRO A 262 -11.25 -14.67 19.52
N GLY A 263 -11.66 -13.99 18.45
CA GLY A 263 -12.60 -14.51 17.47
C GLY A 263 -11.99 -15.54 16.51
N ILE A 264 -12.87 -16.18 15.73
CA ILE A 264 -12.51 -17.23 14.77
C ILE A 264 -12.60 -16.69 13.34
N LEU A 265 -11.53 -16.77 12.57
CA LEU A 265 -11.51 -16.36 11.17
C LEU A 265 -12.38 -17.32 10.36
N ARG A 266 -13.43 -16.75 9.74
CA ARG A 266 -14.47 -17.49 9.03
C ARG A 266 -13.90 -18.39 7.94
N ASN A 267 -13.07 -17.84 7.07
CA ASN A 267 -12.51 -18.55 5.92
C ASN A 267 -11.51 -19.64 6.34
N LYS A 268 -10.69 -19.37 7.36
CA LYS A 268 -9.80 -20.37 7.98
C LYS A 268 -10.55 -21.49 8.67
N TRP A 269 -11.70 -21.22 9.29
CA TRP A 269 -12.51 -22.25 9.90
C TRP A 269 -13.16 -23.17 8.86
N ILE A 270 -13.66 -22.60 7.76
CA ILE A 270 -14.26 -23.38 6.66
C ILE A 270 -13.23 -24.26 5.97
N GLU A 271 -12.05 -23.71 5.69
CA GLU A 271 -10.94 -24.36 5.00
C GLU A 271 -9.63 -23.94 5.66
N PRO A 272 -9.07 -24.75 6.58
CA PRO A 272 -7.85 -24.44 7.30
C PRO A 272 -6.63 -24.20 6.40
N ARG A 273 -6.61 -24.67 5.15
CA ARG A 273 -5.51 -24.39 4.22
C ARG A 273 -5.62 -23.03 3.52
N HIS A 274 -6.76 -22.34 3.64
CA HIS A 274 -6.95 -21.00 3.08
C HIS A 274 -6.09 -19.99 3.83
N MET A 275 -5.09 -19.38 3.17
CA MET A 275 -4.22 -18.43 3.86
C MET A 275 -4.79 -17.01 3.79
N GLN A 276 -5.17 -16.48 4.95
CA GLN A 276 -5.69 -15.11 5.06
C GLN A 276 -4.68 -14.19 5.73
N HIS A 277 -4.27 -13.12 5.05
CA HIS A 277 -3.40 -12.09 5.60
C HIS A 277 -4.21 -10.94 6.23
N GLY A 278 -4.03 -10.72 7.54
CA GLY A 278 -4.63 -9.60 8.25
C GLY A 278 -3.75 -8.35 8.21
N ILE A 279 -4.38 -7.17 8.18
CA ILE A 279 -3.67 -5.89 8.27
C ILE A 279 -4.51 -4.78 8.89
N SER A 280 -3.83 -3.82 9.51
CA SER A 280 -4.37 -2.50 9.81
C SER A 280 -3.32 -1.46 9.45
N ARG A 281 -3.39 -0.96 8.21
CA ARG A 281 -2.29 -0.23 7.56
C ARG A 281 -1.89 1.05 8.30
N TRP A 282 -2.85 1.75 8.90
CA TRP A 282 -2.63 3.05 9.56
C TRP A 282 -2.34 2.98 11.07
N THR A 283 -2.47 1.81 11.71
CA THR A 283 -2.27 1.70 13.16
C THR A 283 -0.82 1.61 13.55
N GLU A 284 -0.44 2.19 14.69
CA GLU A 284 0.91 2.01 15.25
C GLU A 284 1.02 0.71 16.07
N ASP A 285 -0.08 0.27 16.68
CA ASP A 285 -0.16 -0.99 17.43
C ASP A 285 -0.71 -2.10 16.52
N LYS A 286 0.10 -3.12 16.25
CA LYS A 286 -0.26 -4.28 15.41
C LYS A 286 -0.71 -5.49 16.23
N SER A 287 -0.82 -5.35 17.56
CA SER A 287 -1.06 -6.50 18.43
C SER A 287 -2.35 -7.24 18.12
N LYS A 288 -3.39 -6.54 17.67
CA LYS A 288 -4.68 -7.17 17.36
C LYS A 288 -4.55 -8.13 16.18
N GLU A 289 -3.99 -7.66 15.08
CA GLU A 289 -3.80 -8.44 13.87
C GLU A 289 -2.86 -9.62 14.12
N LEU A 290 -1.75 -9.38 14.83
CA LEU A 290 -0.80 -10.43 15.23
C LEU A 290 -1.47 -11.54 16.05
N GLN A 291 -2.29 -11.16 17.04
CA GLN A 291 -3.00 -12.13 17.88
C GLN A 291 -4.10 -12.86 17.12
N THR A 292 -4.84 -12.19 16.23
CA THR A 292 -5.83 -12.84 15.38
C THR A 292 -5.16 -13.88 14.48
N ALA A 293 -4.03 -13.52 13.85
CA ALA A 293 -3.27 -14.44 13.02
C ALA A 293 -2.74 -15.64 13.81
N TRP A 294 -2.16 -15.38 14.98
CA TRP A 294 -1.63 -16.40 15.88
C TRP A 294 -2.69 -17.41 16.33
N MET A 295 -3.86 -16.93 16.74
CA MET A 295 -4.93 -17.79 17.28
C MET A 295 -5.68 -18.61 16.23
N ASN A 296 -5.55 -18.24 14.96
CA ASN A 296 -6.26 -18.85 13.83
C ASN A 296 -5.34 -19.55 12.83
N GLY A 297 -4.02 -19.54 13.03
CA GLY A 297 -3.07 -20.10 12.06
C GLY A 297 -3.07 -19.36 10.72
N SER A 298 -3.29 -18.04 10.72
CA SER A 298 -3.31 -17.21 9.52
C SER A 298 -2.08 -16.30 9.43
N GLY A 299 -2.00 -15.50 8.37
CA GLY A 299 -0.86 -14.64 8.08
C GLY A 299 -1.09 -13.16 8.40
N ILE A 300 -0.02 -12.38 8.21
CA ILE A 300 0.05 -10.93 8.37
C ILE A 300 0.58 -10.30 7.08
N MET A 301 -0.03 -9.18 6.69
CA MET A 301 0.55 -8.31 5.69
C MET A 301 1.37 -7.19 6.33
N ILE A 302 2.61 -7.07 5.85
CA ILE A 302 3.61 -6.14 6.32
C ILE A 302 3.67 -4.99 5.33
N TRP A 303 2.99 -3.91 5.67
CA TRP A 303 2.90 -2.70 4.85
C TRP A 303 3.35 -1.48 5.67
N GLU A 304 4.56 -1.00 5.42
CA GLU A 304 5.13 0.13 6.17
C GLU A 304 5.05 1.45 5.42
N ASN A 305 5.23 1.39 4.10
CA ASN A 305 5.10 2.53 3.19
C ASN A 305 3.70 2.52 2.57
N VAL A 306 2.73 3.12 3.26
CA VAL A 306 1.33 3.16 2.86
C VAL A 306 1.15 4.34 1.90
N PHE A 307 1.11 4.04 0.60
CA PHE A 307 0.89 5.02 -0.46
C PHE A 307 1.82 6.24 -0.46
N GLY A 308 3.07 6.07 -0.02
CA GLY A 308 4.03 7.16 0.10
C GLY A 308 4.07 7.83 1.47
N GLN A 309 3.39 7.24 2.47
CA GLN A 309 3.48 7.62 3.88
C GLN A 309 4.09 6.51 4.73
N TRP A 310 5.02 6.88 5.61
CA TRP A 310 5.71 5.92 6.46
C TRP A 310 5.00 5.75 7.80
N VAL A 311 4.35 4.61 8.00
CA VAL A 311 3.70 4.25 9.27
C VAL A 311 4.67 3.55 10.21
N GLY A 312 5.46 2.61 9.65
CA GLY A 312 6.43 1.82 10.39
C GLY A 312 5.83 0.85 11.42
N TRP A 313 6.66 -0.03 11.95
CA TRP A 313 6.30 -0.98 13.01
C TRP A 313 7.11 -0.69 14.28
N SER A 314 6.50 -0.93 15.44
CA SER A 314 7.21 -0.87 16.70
C SER A 314 8.23 -2.03 16.83
N PRO A 315 9.33 -1.86 17.58
CA PRO A 315 10.25 -2.95 17.87
C PRO A 315 9.57 -4.17 18.52
N ARG A 316 8.59 -3.94 19.42
CA ARG A 316 7.82 -5.03 20.06
C ARG A 316 7.03 -5.84 19.05
N ASP A 317 6.29 -5.18 18.16
CA ASP A 317 5.42 -5.90 17.21
C ASP A 317 6.26 -6.63 16.16
N SER A 318 7.41 -6.05 15.77
CA SER A 318 8.40 -6.73 14.93
C SER A 318 8.94 -8.00 15.61
N TYR A 319 9.34 -7.89 16.90
CA TYR A 319 9.78 -9.04 17.70
C TYR A 319 8.71 -10.13 17.78
N ILE A 320 7.45 -9.78 18.07
CA ILE A 320 6.34 -10.75 18.14
C ILE A 320 6.20 -11.49 16.80
N LEU A 321 6.18 -10.77 15.67
CA LEU A 321 6.06 -11.39 14.36
C LEU A 321 7.27 -12.28 14.02
N LYS A 322 8.48 -11.87 14.40
CA LYS A 322 9.70 -12.69 14.25
C LYS A 322 9.64 -13.99 15.04
N THR A 323 9.11 -13.95 16.28
CA THR A 323 8.86 -15.15 17.08
C THR A 323 7.81 -16.05 16.41
N MET A 324 6.68 -15.47 15.97
CA MET A 324 5.62 -16.19 15.26
C MET A 324 6.14 -16.91 14.02
N TYR A 325 6.93 -16.22 13.19
CA TYR A 325 7.42 -16.73 11.91
C TYR A 325 8.08 -18.10 12.04
N GLY A 326 9.06 -18.25 12.93
CA GLY A 326 9.76 -19.52 13.10
C GLY A 326 8.85 -20.66 13.58
N ILE A 327 7.88 -20.37 14.45
CA ILE A 327 6.95 -21.38 14.98
C ILE A 327 5.90 -21.76 13.92
N GLN A 328 5.30 -20.76 13.26
CA GLN A 328 4.28 -20.99 12.23
C GLN A 328 4.83 -21.80 11.06
N HIS A 329 6.07 -21.53 10.62
CA HIS A 329 6.71 -22.30 9.58
C HIS A 329 6.97 -23.75 9.98
N TYR A 330 7.53 -23.97 11.18
CA TYR A 330 7.83 -25.31 11.66
C TYR A 330 6.57 -26.17 11.84
N PHE A 331 5.46 -25.57 12.29
CA PHE A 331 4.19 -26.25 12.53
C PHE A 331 3.13 -25.92 11.47
N SER A 332 3.54 -25.56 10.25
CA SER A 332 2.64 -25.10 9.18
C SER A 332 1.54 -26.11 8.84
N GLU A 333 1.86 -27.40 8.83
CA GLU A 333 0.87 -28.47 8.62
C GLU A 333 -0.17 -28.51 9.74
N MET A 334 0.21 -28.27 11.00
CA MET A 334 -0.76 -28.21 12.11
C MET A 334 -1.69 -27.01 11.97
N PHE A 335 -1.13 -25.82 11.67
CA PHE A 335 -1.89 -24.57 11.47
C PHE A 335 -2.82 -24.59 10.25
N THR A 336 -2.68 -25.59 9.38
CA THR A 336 -3.50 -25.79 8.18
C THR A 336 -4.25 -27.12 8.18
N SER A 337 -4.31 -27.79 9.33
CA SER A 337 -5.07 -29.03 9.53
C SER A 337 -6.47 -28.78 10.12
N ASP A 338 -7.31 -29.80 10.07
CA ASP A 338 -8.60 -29.82 10.76
C ASP A 338 -8.50 -30.14 12.27
N GLN A 339 -7.30 -30.48 12.75
CA GLN A 339 -7.06 -30.85 14.15
C GLN A 339 -6.78 -29.59 15.00
N TRP A 340 -7.83 -28.80 15.15
CA TRP A 340 -7.80 -27.51 15.83
C TRP A 340 -8.99 -27.36 16.78
N GLU A 341 -8.70 -27.14 18.06
CA GLU A 341 -9.65 -26.74 19.07
C GLU A 341 -9.39 -25.28 19.48
N PRO A 342 -10.18 -24.31 18.97
CA PRO A 342 -10.07 -22.93 19.42
C PRO A 342 -10.60 -22.77 20.84
N LEU A 343 -10.07 -21.79 21.60
CA LEU A 343 -10.61 -21.41 22.91
C LEU A 343 -10.75 -22.61 23.86
N VAL A 344 -9.61 -23.19 24.24
CA VAL A 344 -9.56 -24.25 25.25
C VAL A 344 -9.80 -23.66 26.65
N ASN A 345 -10.52 -24.41 27.49
CA ASN A 345 -10.95 -23.97 28.83
C ASN A 345 -9.88 -24.11 29.92
N ASN A 346 -8.65 -24.39 29.54
CA ASN A 346 -7.58 -24.79 30.45
C ASN A 346 -6.55 -23.68 30.70
N THR A 347 -6.85 -22.44 30.32
CA THR A 347 -6.07 -21.26 30.71
C THR A 347 -6.42 -20.82 32.14
N LEU A 348 -5.40 -20.51 32.95
CA LEU A 348 -5.57 -20.17 34.36
C LEU A 348 -5.49 -18.67 34.65
N ALA A 349 -4.77 -17.92 33.81
CA ALA A 349 -4.62 -16.48 33.94
C ALA A 349 -5.79 -15.73 33.26
N THR A 350 -6.28 -14.68 33.91
CA THR A 350 -7.30 -13.79 33.32
C THR A 350 -6.77 -13.11 32.06
N ASP A 351 -7.64 -12.90 31.06
CA ASP A 351 -7.29 -12.32 29.75
C ASP A 351 -6.25 -13.09 28.94
N VAL A 352 -5.88 -14.30 29.39
CA VAL A 352 -5.08 -15.24 28.62
C VAL A 352 -6.01 -16.26 27.98
N TYR A 353 -5.88 -16.43 26.68
CA TYR A 353 -6.70 -17.35 25.89
C TYR A 353 -5.77 -18.26 25.10
N ALA A 354 -6.21 -19.49 24.86
CA ALA A 354 -5.43 -20.47 24.11
C ALA A 354 -6.26 -21.19 23.04
N SER A 355 -5.61 -21.54 21.94
CA SER A 355 -6.08 -22.53 20.95
C SER A 355 -5.16 -23.73 21.03
N LEU A 356 -5.70 -24.94 20.86
CA LEU A 356 -4.93 -26.19 20.79
C LEU A 356 -4.94 -26.71 19.36
N TRP A 357 -3.77 -26.93 18.81
CA TRP A 357 -3.53 -27.65 17.56
C TRP A 357 -2.90 -28.99 17.92
N TYR A 358 -3.31 -30.08 17.28
CA TYR A 358 -2.85 -31.40 17.72
C TYR A 358 -2.77 -32.42 16.58
N ASP A 359 -2.00 -33.47 16.81
CA ASP A 359 -2.07 -34.73 16.09
C ASP A 359 -1.74 -35.86 17.09
N ASP A 360 -1.52 -37.08 16.58
CA ASP A 360 -1.23 -38.25 17.42
C ASP A 360 0.09 -38.12 18.22
N ASN A 361 1.01 -37.24 17.80
CA ASN A 361 2.37 -37.12 18.33
C ASN A 361 2.72 -35.71 18.83
N CYS A 362 1.84 -34.72 18.67
CA CYS A 362 2.12 -33.34 19.02
C CYS A 362 0.88 -32.65 19.59
N GLN A 363 1.06 -31.87 20.65
CA GLN A 363 0.07 -30.90 21.14
C GLN A 363 0.71 -29.52 21.20
N LEU A 364 0.14 -28.56 20.49
CA LEU A 364 0.64 -27.19 20.37
C LEU A 364 -0.45 -26.21 20.84
N TRP A 365 -0.20 -25.55 21.96
CA TRP A 365 -1.04 -24.46 22.46
C TRP A 365 -0.48 -23.12 22.01
N THR A 366 -1.27 -22.37 21.25
CA THR A 366 -1.00 -20.95 20.98
C THR A 366 -1.75 -20.11 21.99
N LEU A 367 -1.05 -19.23 22.72
CA LEU A 367 -1.63 -18.37 23.75
C LEU A 367 -1.52 -16.90 23.36
N VAL A 368 -2.46 -16.08 23.84
CA VAL A 368 -2.41 -14.61 23.74
C VAL A 368 -2.73 -13.96 25.08
N ASN A 369 -2.04 -12.89 25.41
CA ASN A 369 -2.41 -11.99 26.51
C ASN A 369 -3.16 -10.79 25.93
N ARG A 370 -4.46 -10.67 26.21
CA ARG A 370 -5.29 -9.56 25.69
C ARG A 370 -5.19 -8.29 26.53
N SER A 371 -4.48 -8.33 27.65
CA SER A 371 -4.36 -7.20 28.58
C SER A 371 -3.17 -6.29 28.27
N TYR A 372 -3.22 -5.08 28.86
CA TYR A 372 -2.13 -4.09 28.81
C TYR A 372 -1.09 -4.29 29.92
N ILE A 373 -1.21 -5.36 30.70
CA ILE A 373 -0.28 -5.73 31.77
C ILE A 373 0.39 -7.06 31.44
N GLN A 374 1.57 -7.29 32.00
CA GLN A 374 2.23 -8.58 31.88
C GLN A 374 1.43 -9.62 32.67
N LYS A 375 1.42 -10.86 32.17
CA LYS A 375 0.87 -12.00 32.89
C LYS A 375 2.02 -12.90 33.29
N ASP A 376 2.12 -13.20 34.57
CA ASP A 376 3.17 -14.01 35.20
C ASP A 376 2.51 -15.09 36.08
N GLY A 377 3.10 -16.29 36.13
CA GLY A 377 2.64 -17.38 36.99
C GLY A 377 1.86 -18.47 36.21
N PRO A 378 0.86 -19.13 36.81
CA PRO A 378 0.10 -20.21 36.18
C PRO A 378 -0.60 -19.77 34.89
N LEU A 379 -0.22 -20.35 33.75
CA LEU A 379 -0.80 -20.00 32.45
C LEU A 379 -1.76 -21.08 31.94
N LEU A 380 -1.33 -22.34 31.98
CA LEU A 380 -2.02 -23.45 31.33
C LEU A 380 -2.12 -24.66 32.25
N GLN A 381 -3.30 -25.26 32.33
CA GLN A 381 -3.56 -26.53 32.99
C GLN A 381 -3.58 -27.63 31.93
N ILE A 382 -2.75 -28.66 32.06
CA ILE A 382 -2.75 -29.80 31.14
C ILE A 382 -3.09 -31.09 31.87
N THR A 383 -3.46 -32.11 31.10
CA THR A 383 -3.44 -33.48 31.60
C THR A 383 -2.00 -33.98 31.56
N LEU A 384 -1.38 -34.09 32.74
CA LEU A 384 0.02 -34.50 32.86
C LEU A 384 0.23 -35.90 32.26
N ASN A 385 1.13 -35.99 31.29
CA ASN A 385 1.63 -37.26 30.77
C ASN A 385 3.15 -37.34 31.02
N LYS A 386 3.57 -38.32 31.83
CA LYS A 386 4.98 -38.47 32.22
C LYS A 386 5.88 -38.92 31.07
N ASP A 387 5.30 -39.50 30.03
CA ASP A 387 6.02 -39.95 28.84
C ASP A 387 6.17 -38.82 27.81
N TRP A 388 5.65 -37.63 28.10
CA TRP A 388 5.74 -36.46 27.24
C TRP A 388 6.75 -35.44 27.79
N ALA A 389 7.36 -34.68 26.88
CA ALA A 389 8.18 -33.52 27.16
C ALA A 389 7.45 -32.25 26.71
N TYR A 390 7.64 -31.15 27.42
CA TYR A 390 6.91 -29.89 27.22
C TYR A 390 7.89 -28.74 27.04
N TYR A 391 7.60 -27.81 26.14
CA TYR A 391 8.50 -26.71 25.81
C TYR A 391 7.75 -25.39 25.65
N ASP A 392 8.33 -24.29 26.12
CA ASP A 392 7.91 -22.92 25.81
C ASP A 392 8.65 -22.46 24.55
N LEU A 393 7.94 -22.39 23.43
CA LEU A 393 8.53 -22.03 22.14
C LEU A 393 8.76 -20.53 21.96
N VAL A 394 8.16 -19.67 22.79
CA VAL A 394 8.47 -18.22 22.75
C VAL A 394 9.81 -17.95 23.45
N LYS A 395 10.15 -18.76 24.45
CA LYS A 395 11.44 -18.68 25.15
C LYS A 395 12.51 -19.63 24.61
N GLY A 396 12.12 -20.67 23.89
CA GLY A 396 13.03 -21.70 23.42
C GLY A 396 13.61 -22.55 24.55
N GLU A 397 12.78 -22.96 25.52
CA GLU A 397 13.22 -23.77 26.66
C GLU A 397 12.25 -24.92 26.99
N GLU A 398 12.76 -25.99 27.60
CA GLU A 398 11.91 -27.04 28.19
C GLU A 398 11.22 -26.51 29.45
N VAL A 399 9.95 -26.85 29.63
CA VAL A 399 9.16 -26.49 30.81
C VAL A 399 8.67 -27.75 31.50
N PHE A 400 8.56 -27.69 32.82
CA PHE A 400 8.18 -28.83 33.64
C PHE A 400 6.84 -28.54 34.31
N PRO A 401 5.73 -29.11 33.82
CA PRO A 401 4.45 -28.98 34.48
C PRO A 401 4.54 -29.52 35.91
N ASP A 402 3.87 -28.87 36.86
CA ASP A 402 3.88 -29.32 38.25
C ASP A 402 3.12 -30.65 38.43
N LYS A 403 3.06 -31.16 39.67
CA LYS A 403 2.37 -32.43 39.97
C LYS A 403 0.86 -32.40 39.65
N SER A 404 0.27 -31.21 39.59
CA SER A 404 -1.12 -31.01 39.21
C SER A 404 -1.31 -30.78 37.71
N GLY A 405 -0.22 -30.67 36.93
CA GLY A 405 -0.24 -30.40 35.50
C GLY A 405 -0.28 -28.91 35.14
N VAL A 406 0.08 -28.03 36.07
CA VAL A 406 0.14 -26.58 35.81
C VAL A 406 1.47 -26.23 35.16
N ILE A 407 1.42 -25.48 34.06
CA ILE A 407 2.57 -24.84 33.41
C ILE A 407 2.55 -23.36 33.77
N GLU A 408 3.63 -22.92 34.43
CA GLU A 408 3.87 -21.51 34.72
C GLU A 408 4.61 -20.83 33.56
N GLY A 409 4.42 -19.51 33.40
CA GLY A 409 5.15 -18.75 32.39
C GLY A 409 4.93 -17.25 32.50
N GLN A 410 5.39 -16.55 31.46
CA GLN A 410 5.29 -15.10 31.33
C GLN A 410 4.85 -14.74 29.92
N ILE A 411 3.82 -13.90 29.79
CA ILE A 411 3.41 -13.32 28.50
C ILE A 411 3.38 -11.80 28.64
N ILE A 412 4.18 -11.11 27.81
CA ILE A 412 4.26 -9.64 27.79
C ILE A 412 2.89 -8.99 27.49
N PRO A 413 2.67 -7.72 27.85
CA PRO A 413 1.44 -7.00 27.50
C PRO A 413 1.13 -7.08 26.02
N ARG A 414 -0.10 -7.47 25.67
CA ARG A 414 -0.56 -7.66 24.28
C ARG A 414 0.31 -8.63 23.47
N GLY A 415 1.06 -9.50 24.14
CA GLY A 415 1.96 -10.48 23.52
C GLY A 415 1.32 -11.84 23.24
N ILE A 416 2.18 -12.78 22.86
CA ILE A 416 1.84 -14.18 22.57
C ILE A 416 2.61 -15.13 23.50
N GLY A 417 2.08 -16.33 23.68
CA GLY A 417 2.76 -17.47 24.30
C GLY A 417 2.61 -18.72 23.42
N CYS A 418 3.45 -19.72 23.62
CA CYS A 418 3.36 -20.97 22.88
C CYS A 418 3.94 -22.13 23.67
N ILE A 419 3.11 -23.14 23.96
CA ILE A 419 3.57 -24.39 24.60
C ILE A 419 3.42 -25.51 23.58
N VAL A 420 4.44 -26.36 23.45
CA VAL A 420 4.35 -27.59 22.66
C VAL A 420 4.68 -28.80 23.54
N ALA A 421 4.08 -29.94 23.23
CA ALA A 421 4.36 -31.20 23.86
C ALA A 421 4.46 -32.35 22.87
N PHE A 422 5.42 -33.25 23.11
CA PHE A 422 5.66 -34.46 22.33
C PHE A 422 5.82 -35.67 23.25
N PRO A 423 5.47 -36.90 22.82
CA PRO A 423 6.03 -38.11 23.42
C PRO A 423 7.56 -38.05 23.35
N LYS A 424 8.24 -38.39 24.46
CA LYS A 424 9.71 -38.30 24.59
C LYS A 424 10.47 -39.11 23.55
N ASP A 425 9.89 -40.21 23.07
CA ASP A 425 10.45 -41.06 22.02
C ASP A 425 10.11 -40.60 20.60
N LYS A 426 9.26 -39.58 20.45
CA LYS A 426 8.75 -39.03 19.19
C LYS A 426 9.14 -37.57 18.94
N THR A 427 9.95 -36.96 19.82
CA THR A 427 10.47 -35.61 19.58
C THR A 427 11.16 -35.55 18.21
N PRO A 428 10.78 -34.60 17.32
CA PRO A 428 11.39 -34.50 16.00
C PRO A 428 12.90 -34.26 16.08
N LYS A 429 13.66 -34.88 15.15
CA LYS A 429 15.13 -34.86 15.20
C LYS A 429 15.75 -33.47 15.03
N ASP A 430 15.05 -32.56 14.39
CA ASP A 430 15.48 -31.19 14.12
C ASP A 430 14.87 -30.17 15.09
N PHE A 431 14.06 -30.62 16.05
CA PHE A 431 13.37 -29.74 17.01
C PHE A 431 14.35 -28.89 17.84
N ASP A 432 15.51 -29.42 18.22
CA ASP A 432 16.54 -28.68 18.95
C ASP A 432 17.03 -27.43 18.20
N LYS A 433 16.98 -27.44 16.86
CA LYS A 433 17.34 -26.27 16.05
C LYS A 433 16.30 -25.18 16.18
N LEU A 434 15.01 -25.53 16.15
CA LEU A 434 13.93 -24.58 16.40
C LEU A 434 14.06 -24.01 17.81
N LEU A 435 14.24 -24.87 18.81
CA LEU A 435 14.34 -24.47 20.21
C LEU A 435 15.51 -23.50 20.44
N SER A 436 16.68 -23.81 19.88
CA SER A 436 17.86 -22.93 19.93
C SER A 436 17.62 -21.59 19.22
N SER A 437 16.98 -21.61 18.05
CA SER A 437 16.62 -20.39 17.30
C SER A 437 15.67 -19.51 18.10
N GLN A 438 14.63 -20.09 18.71
CA GLN A 438 13.67 -19.36 19.53
C GLN A 438 14.32 -18.79 20.79
N SER A 439 15.24 -19.52 21.42
CA SER A 439 16.01 -19.01 22.56
C SER A 439 16.86 -17.79 22.21
N LEU A 440 17.46 -17.75 21.02
CA LEU A 440 18.18 -16.57 20.53
C LEU A 440 17.23 -15.39 20.27
N ILE A 441 16.07 -15.64 19.65
CA ILE A 441 15.06 -14.60 19.41
C ILE A 441 14.55 -14.03 20.74
N ALA A 442 14.29 -14.89 21.74
CA ALA A 442 13.81 -14.49 23.06
C ALA A 442 14.72 -13.48 23.79
N GLN A 443 16.02 -13.47 23.48
CA GLN A 443 16.98 -12.49 24.00
C GLN A 443 16.76 -11.08 23.44
N GLU A 444 16.08 -10.95 22.30
CA GLU A 444 15.70 -9.67 21.69
C GLU A 444 14.39 -9.08 22.27
N LYS A 445 13.79 -9.73 23.28
CA LYS A 445 12.52 -9.30 23.91
C LYS A 445 12.54 -7.81 24.24
N THR A 446 11.49 -7.11 23.81
CA THR A 446 11.34 -5.67 24.02
C THR A 446 9.89 -5.28 24.30
N TYR A 447 9.70 -4.24 25.12
CA TYR A 447 8.40 -3.65 25.43
C TYR A 447 8.17 -2.34 24.67
N ASN A 448 9.09 -1.96 23.77
CA ASN A 448 9.00 -0.69 23.05
C ASN A 448 7.91 -0.74 21.97
N THR A 449 6.81 -0.03 22.23
CA THR A 449 5.64 0.07 21.34
C THR A 449 5.68 1.29 20.43
N LYS A 450 6.75 2.09 20.44
CA LYS A 450 6.84 3.29 19.60
C LYS A 450 7.35 2.92 18.21
N SER A 451 6.53 3.15 17.19
CA SER A 451 6.95 3.04 15.80
C SER A 451 8.01 4.08 15.46
N VAL A 452 8.95 3.70 14.58
CA VAL A 452 9.99 4.61 14.11
C VAL A 452 9.38 5.57 13.11
N GLN A 453 9.24 6.84 13.50
CA GLN A 453 8.76 7.90 12.63
C GLN A 453 9.92 8.53 11.85
N ILE A 454 9.71 8.79 10.56
CA ILE A 454 10.67 9.51 9.70
C ILE A 454 10.07 10.87 9.30
N LYS A 455 10.92 11.81 8.86
CA LYS A 455 10.49 13.16 8.50
C LYS A 455 10.82 13.43 7.05
N ALA A 456 9.86 14.00 6.32
CA ALA A 456 10.11 14.57 5.02
C ALA A 456 10.90 15.88 5.18
N SER A 457 11.96 16.02 4.41
CA SER A 457 12.80 17.20 4.36
C SER A 457 12.70 17.85 3.00
N LEU A 458 12.40 19.16 2.98
CA LEU A 458 12.44 19.96 1.76
C LEU A 458 13.90 20.16 1.33
N LYS A 459 14.22 19.81 0.08
CA LYS A 459 15.54 20.00 -0.49
C LYS A 459 15.83 21.50 -0.64
N PRO A 460 16.99 22.00 -0.19
CA PRO A 460 17.35 23.40 -0.35
C PRO A 460 17.43 23.81 -1.82
N VAL A 461 16.84 24.97 -2.15
CA VAL A 461 16.91 25.56 -3.48
C VAL A 461 18.06 26.55 -3.56
N SER A 462 18.98 26.34 -4.50
CA SER A 462 20.07 27.30 -4.76
C SER A 462 19.54 28.48 -5.58
N PRO A 463 19.80 29.73 -5.16
CA PRO A 463 19.43 30.89 -5.96
C PRO A 463 20.27 30.97 -7.23
N THR A 464 19.70 31.58 -8.25
CA THR A 464 20.40 32.00 -9.48
C THR A 464 21.37 33.15 -9.19
N LYS A 465 22.16 33.52 -10.19
CA LYS A 465 22.87 34.80 -10.13
C LYS A 465 21.85 35.93 -10.11
N LEU A 466 22.04 36.95 -9.27
CA LEU A 466 21.09 38.06 -9.20
C LEU A 466 21.09 38.89 -10.48
N TYR A 467 19.96 38.91 -11.17
CA TYR A 467 19.76 39.69 -12.38
C TYR A 467 19.46 41.16 -12.05
N LYS A 468 19.95 42.07 -12.91
CA LYS A 468 19.72 43.54 -12.78
C LYS A 468 18.49 44.02 -13.53
N SER A 469 18.04 43.27 -14.53
CA SER A 469 16.91 43.59 -15.40
C SER A 469 16.18 42.31 -15.76
N ILE A 470 14.87 42.41 -15.93
CA ILE A 470 14.01 41.29 -16.28
C ILE A 470 14.18 40.99 -17.78
N PRO A 471 14.49 39.73 -18.17
CA PRO A 471 14.50 39.32 -19.57
C PRO A 471 13.14 39.49 -20.25
N GLN A 472 13.11 39.73 -21.56
CA GLN A 472 11.89 40.04 -22.30
C GLN A 472 10.83 38.91 -22.27
N ASP A 473 11.26 37.67 -22.08
CA ASP A 473 10.45 36.45 -22.01
C ASP A 473 9.98 36.10 -20.59
N MET A 474 10.23 36.97 -19.60
CA MET A 474 9.91 36.74 -18.19
C MET A 474 9.01 37.85 -17.64
N VAL A 475 8.22 37.53 -16.62
CA VAL A 475 7.32 38.45 -15.92
C VAL A 475 7.68 38.58 -14.44
N GLU A 476 7.47 39.76 -13.89
CA GLU A 476 7.86 40.12 -12.54
C GLU A 476 6.94 39.51 -11.48
N ILE A 477 7.53 39.04 -10.38
CA ILE A 477 6.84 38.71 -9.14
C ILE A 477 7.50 39.50 -8.01
N ASP A 478 6.75 40.46 -7.47
CA ASP A 478 7.17 41.27 -6.33
C ASP A 478 7.44 40.43 -5.08
N ASN A 479 8.20 41.02 -4.15
CA ASN A 479 8.30 40.49 -2.79
C ASN A 479 6.91 40.28 -2.17
N TYR A 480 6.74 39.16 -1.48
CA TYR A 480 5.53 38.84 -0.73
C TYR A 480 5.88 38.06 0.53
N GLU A 481 5.21 38.38 1.64
CA GLU A 481 5.28 37.64 2.89
C GLU A 481 3.88 37.60 3.48
N GLY A 482 3.37 36.41 3.77
CA GLY A 482 1.99 36.23 4.19
C GLY A 482 1.50 34.80 4.10
N GLU A 483 0.21 34.62 4.36
CA GLU A 483 -0.47 33.32 4.25
C GLU A 483 -0.98 33.10 2.83
N ILE A 484 -0.67 31.93 2.27
CA ILE A 484 -1.27 31.46 1.02
C ILE A 484 -2.14 30.23 1.27
N PRO A 485 -3.31 30.11 0.61
CA PRO A 485 -4.09 28.90 0.67
C PRO A 485 -3.40 27.81 -0.15
N VAL A 486 -3.47 26.56 0.32
CA VAL A 486 -3.05 25.39 -0.44
C VAL A 486 -4.14 24.34 -0.38
N VAL A 487 -4.45 23.76 -1.53
CA VAL A 487 -5.47 22.74 -1.69
C VAL A 487 -4.84 21.46 -2.21
N PHE A 488 -5.08 20.35 -1.52
CA PHE A 488 -4.79 19.01 -2.03
C PHE A 488 -6.08 18.22 -2.18
N ASN A 489 -6.06 17.24 -3.08
CA ASN A 489 -6.98 16.13 -2.97
C ASN A 489 -6.42 15.10 -1.98
N CYS A 490 -7.21 14.66 -1.01
CA CYS A 490 -6.76 13.74 0.05
C CYS A 490 -6.66 12.29 -0.45
N ARG A 491 -5.61 11.98 -1.22
CA ARG A 491 -5.42 10.68 -1.90
C ARG A 491 -4.62 9.66 -1.09
N GLU A 492 -4.81 9.60 0.23
CA GLU A 492 -4.08 8.71 1.17
C GLU A 492 -2.54 8.84 1.18
N ILE A 493 -1.95 9.62 0.29
CA ILE A 493 -0.53 9.88 0.09
C ILE A 493 0.00 10.99 1.02
N GLY A 494 -0.90 11.71 1.69
CA GLY A 494 -0.56 12.87 2.52
C GLY A 494 -0.20 14.10 1.69
N TYR A 495 0.38 15.11 2.32
CA TYR A 495 0.62 16.42 1.72
C TYR A 495 2.11 16.75 1.68
N TYR A 496 2.69 17.09 2.83
CA TYR A 496 4.09 17.50 2.96
C TYR A 496 4.88 16.64 3.95
N GLN A 497 4.19 15.95 4.87
CA GLN A 497 4.85 15.12 5.86
C GLN A 497 5.10 13.71 5.32
N SER A 498 5.96 12.96 6.02
CA SER A 498 6.09 11.52 5.79
C SER A 498 4.90 10.75 6.35
N LEU A 499 4.29 11.24 7.43
CA LEU A 499 3.02 10.75 7.96
C LEU A 499 2.21 11.93 8.46
N GLU A 500 1.03 12.13 7.89
CA GLU A 500 0.11 13.17 8.34
C GLU A 500 -0.52 12.75 9.68
N HIS A 501 -0.50 13.68 10.64
CA HIS A 501 -0.88 13.38 12.03
C HIS A 501 -2.33 12.89 12.17
N ASP A 502 -3.22 13.38 11.33
CA ASP A 502 -4.63 13.00 11.29
C ASP A 502 -4.86 11.59 10.72
N PHE A 503 -3.88 10.99 10.04
CA PHE A 503 -4.00 9.65 9.47
C PHE A 503 -3.59 8.56 10.47
N ILE A 504 -2.85 8.93 11.52
CA ILE A 504 -2.34 7.98 12.52
C ILE A 504 -3.52 7.25 13.18
N ASN A 505 -3.47 5.91 13.16
CA ASN A 505 -4.47 4.99 13.71
C ASN A 505 -5.85 4.99 13.04
N ARG A 506 -6.10 5.81 12.02
CA ARG A 506 -7.45 5.97 11.42
C ARG A 506 -7.46 6.00 9.89
N GLY A 507 -6.36 6.38 9.26
CA GLY A 507 -6.35 6.79 7.85
C GLY A 507 -6.98 8.17 7.65
N PRO A 508 -7.06 8.68 6.41
CA PRO A 508 -7.70 9.95 6.14
C PRO A 508 -9.19 9.94 6.52
N ALA A 509 -9.66 11.02 7.15
CA ALA A 509 -11.07 11.16 7.51
C ALA A 509 -11.99 11.36 6.29
N VAL A 510 -11.47 11.97 5.23
CA VAL A 510 -12.21 12.34 4.01
C VAL A 510 -11.38 11.98 2.76
N PRO A 511 -11.16 10.68 2.49
CA PRO A 511 -10.40 10.25 1.33
C PRO A 511 -11.05 10.78 0.04
N HIS A 512 -10.21 11.16 -0.93
CA HIS A 512 -10.60 11.71 -2.23
C HIS A 512 -11.42 13.01 -2.18
N GLN A 513 -11.39 13.72 -1.05
CA GLN A 513 -11.96 15.05 -0.92
C GLN A 513 -10.88 16.12 -0.88
N LYS A 514 -11.25 17.34 -1.29
CA LYS A 514 -10.36 18.50 -1.21
C LYS A 514 -10.16 18.92 0.24
N ILE A 515 -8.90 19.10 0.62
CA ILE A 515 -8.49 19.67 1.90
C ILE A 515 -7.77 20.99 1.63
N THR A 516 -8.15 22.03 2.35
CA THR A 516 -7.54 23.36 2.27
C THR A 516 -6.92 23.73 3.61
N PHE A 517 -5.69 24.22 3.57
CA PHE A 517 -5.02 24.83 4.71
C PHE A 517 -4.15 26.00 4.26
N SER A 518 -3.75 26.85 5.19
CA SER A 518 -2.87 27.99 4.90
C SER A 518 -1.41 27.65 5.20
N ARG A 519 -0.50 28.21 4.41
CA ARG A 519 0.94 28.18 4.65
C ARG A 519 1.48 29.60 4.71
N HIS A 520 2.24 29.90 5.75
CA HIS A 520 3.07 31.09 5.80
C HIS A 520 4.24 30.95 4.84
N ILE A 521 4.41 31.90 3.93
CA ILE A 521 5.48 31.90 2.94
C ILE A 521 6.16 33.27 2.84
N LYS A 522 7.41 33.23 2.37
CA LYS A 522 8.19 34.41 2.04
C LYS A 522 8.81 34.22 0.66
N VAL A 523 8.38 35.05 -0.28
CA VAL A 523 8.89 35.10 -1.64
C VAL A 523 9.66 36.40 -1.82
N ASN A 524 10.91 36.27 -2.26
CA ASN A 524 11.73 37.41 -2.64
C ASN A 524 11.36 37.87 -4.05
N HIS A 525 11.82 39.05 -4.42
CA HIS A 525 11.69 39.58 -5.77
C HIS A 525 12.33 38.66 -6.81
N VAL A 526 11.52 38.14 -7.72
CA VAL A 526 11.93 37.19 -8.77
C VAL A 526 11.25 37.55 -10.09
N ALA A 527 11.75 37.02 -11.20
CA ALA A 527 11.00 36.98 -12.45
C ALA A 527 10.79 35.53 -12.88
N ILE A 528 9.61 35.18 -13.37
CA ILE A 528 9.26 33.84 -13.85
C ILE A 528 9.07 33.85 -15.36
N ASP A 529 9.38 32.76 -16.04
CA ASP A 529 9.11 32.62 -17.47
C ASP A 529 7.64 32.89 -17.77
N ALA A 530 7.39 33.72 -18.78
CA ALA A 530 6.05 34.09 -19.21
C ALA A 530 5.27 32.87 -19.73
N THR A 531 5.95 31.85 -20.24
CA THR A 531 5.35 30.61 -20.76
C THR A 531 6.06 29.39 -20.20
N PRO A 532 5.44 28.20 -20.21
CA PRO A 532 6.20 26.94 -20.10
C PRO A 532 7.34 26.87 -21.13
N VAL A 533 8.39 26.12 -20.81
CA VAL A 533 9.48 25.87 -21.75
C VAL A 533 8.94 25.12 -22.97
N THR A 534 9.21 25.64 -24.16
CA THR A 534 8.73 25.05 -25.41
C THR A 534 9.66 23.96 -25.94
N ASN A 535 9.16 23.13 -26.86
CA ASN A 535 10.00 22.16 -27.57
C ASN A 535 11.15 22.86 -28.34
N ALA A 536 10.90 24.03 -28.95
CA ALA A 536 11.93 24.80 -29.65
C ALA A 536 13.06 25.25 -28.72
N GLN A 537 12.72 25.86 -27.59
CA GLN A 537 13.71 26.28 -26.59
C GLN A 537 14.48 25.08 -26.03
N TYR A 538 13.80 23.96 -25.78
CA TYR A 538 14.46 22.75 -25.30
C TYR A 538 15.40 22.15 -26.37
N LYS A 539 15.06 22.23 -27.66
CA LYS A 539 15.94 21.82 -28.76
C LYS A 539 17.21 22.69 -28.80
N GLU A 540 17.09 24.00 -28.63
CA GLU A 540 18.26 24.90 -28.52
C GLU A 540 19.19 24.49 -27.38
N PHE A 541 18.62 24.14 -26.22
CA PHE A 541 19.39 23.58 -25.09
C PHE A 541 20.16 22.31 -25.48
N LEU A 542 19.48 21.35 -26.11
CA LEU A 542 20.10 20.09 -26.53
C LEU A 542 21.21 20.31 -27.55
N GLU A 543 20.99 21.18 -28.54
CA GLU A 543 21.98 21.52 -29.57
C GLU A 543 23.19 22.26 -28.99
N ALA A 544 22.96 23.19 -28.06
CA ALA A 544 24.02 23.98 -27.45
C ALA A 544 24.91 23.17 -26.48
N THR A 545 24.34 22.16 -25.82
CA THR A 545 25.02 21.44 -24.72
C THR A 545 25.38 19.99 -25.05
N GLY A 546 24.74 19.39 -26.05
CA GLY A 546 24.81 17.94 -26.27
C GLY A 546 24.25 17.13 -25.09
N TYR A 547 23.34 17.72 -24.29
CA TYR A 547 22.80 17.09 -23.09
C TYR A 547 22.21 15.71 -23.39
N LYS A 548 22.60 14.74 -22.56
CA LYS A 548 22.02 13.41 -22.52
C LYS A 548 21.64 13.12 -21.09
N PRO A 549 20.39 12.70 -20.82
CA PRO A 549 20.02 12.32 -19.48
C PRO A 549 20.82 11.10 -19.04
N ARG A 550 21.02 10.96 -17.73
CA ARG A 550 21.65 9.75 -17.16
C ARG A 550 20.89 8.47 -17.54
N PHE A 551 19.57 8.57 -17.63
CA PHE A 551 18.65 7.48 -17.96
C PHE A 551 17.84 7.89 -19.20
N PRO A 552 17.91 7.17 -20.33
CA PRO A 552 17.28 7.57 -21.58
C PRO A 552 15.79 7.20 -21.68
N GLU A 553 15.27 6.36 -20.79
CA GLU A 553 13.92 5.80 -20.88
C GLU A 553 12.86 6.91 -20.87
N ASN A 554 11.95 6.86 -21.84
CA ASN A 554 10.89 7.85 -22.03
C ASN A 554 11.37 9.31 -22.14
N PHE A 555 12.68 9.59 -22.32
CA PHE A 555 13.17 10.96 -22.54
C PHE A 555 12.71 11.48 -23.89
N LEU A 556 11.94 12.58 -23.88
CA LEU A 556 11.33 13.18 -25.08
C LEU A 556 10.66 12.12 -25.98
N LYS A 557 9.93 11.18 -25.37
CA LYS A 557 9.34 10.01 -26.07
C LYS A 557 8.49 10.40 -27.30
N HIS A 558 7.92 11.60 -27.31
CA HIS A 558 7.14 12.14 -28.41
C HIS A 558 7.99 12.62 -29.59
N TRP A 559 9.28 12.91 -29.40
CA TRP A 559 10.20 13.30 -30.46
C TRP A 559 10.68 12.06 -31.22
N LYS A 560 10.67 12.14 -32.55
CA LYS A 560 11.12 11.03 -33.40
C LYS A 560 12.51 11.33 -33.90
N ASN A 561 13.46 10.42 -33.64
CA ASN A 561 14.87 10.58 -34.03
C ASN A 561 15.51 11.89 -33.52
N GLY A 562 15.06 12.37 -32.35
CA GLY A 562 15.54 13.62 -31.77
C GLY A 562 14.95 14.88 -32.40
N GLU A 563 13.96 14.75 -33.28
CA GLU A 563 13.29 15.88 -33.93
C GLU A 563 11.93 16.18 -33.30
N ILE A 564 11.63 17.49 -33.22
CA ILE A 564 10.35 18.01 -32.74
C ILE A 564 9.25 17.54 -33.70
N PRO A 565 8.10 17.04 -33.20
CA PRO A 565 6.94 16.78 -34.03
C PRO A 565 6.50 18.05 -34.78
N VAL A 566 6.27 17.93 -36.09
CA VAL A 566 5.90 19.06 -36.96
C VAL A 566 4.71 19.83 -36.37
N GLY A 567 4.87 21.15 -36.21
CA GLY A 567 3.83 22.04 -35.68
C GLY A 567 3.76 22.08 -34.14
N SER A 568 4.64 21.35 -33.44
CA SER A 568 4.71 21.32 -31.98
C SER A 568 5.88 22.14 -31.41
N GLU A 569 6.55 22.96 -32.23
CA GLU A 569 7.71 23.76 -31.83
C GLU A 569 7.37 24.70 -30.67
N GLN A 570 6.16 25.27 -30.69
CA GLN A 570 5.65 26.19 -29.67
C GLN A 570 4.80 25.51 -28.59
N HIS A 571 4.69 24.19 -28.58
CA HIS A 571 4.05 23.44 -27.50
C HIS A 571 5.01 23.28 -26.32
N PRO A 572 4.50 23.12 -25.08
CA PRO A 572 5.34 22.84 -23.93
C PRO A 572 6.13 21.54 -24.13
N VAL A 573 7.38 21.52 -23.69
CA VAL A 573 8.18 20.30 -23.63
C VAL A 573 7.65 19.42 -22.49
N VAL A 574 7.48 18.14 -22.80
CA VAL A 574 7.03 17.09 -21.87
C VAL A 574 7.97 15.89 -21.97
N TYR A 575 7.72 14.80 -21.25
CA TYR A 575 8.63 13.65 -21.20
C TYR A 575 10.05 14.01 -20.72
N VAL A 576 10.11 14.92 -19.76
CA VAL A 576 11.32 15.35 -19.04
C VAL A 576 11.11 15.11 -17.55
N ASP A 577 12.16 14.69 -16.84
CA ASP A 577 12.12 14.52 -15.39
C ASP A 577 12.61 15.80 -14.68
N LEU A 578 12.60 15.77 -13.34
CA LEU A 578 13.03 16.91 -12.53
C LEU A 578 14.51 17.27 -12.74
N ASP A 579 15.37 16.31 -13.04
CA ASP A 579 16.80 16.55 -13.26
C ASP A 579 17.07 17.08 -14.69
N ASP A 580 16.29 16.65 -15.68
CA ASP A 580 16.27 17.18 -17.05
C ASP A 580 15.85 18.67 -17.04
N ALA A 581 14.80 19.00 -16.30
CA ALA A 581 14.29 20.37 -16.15
C ALA A 581 15.30 21.28 -15.44
N ARG A 582 15.97 20.78 -14.39
CA ARG A 582 17.08 21.48 -13.72
C ARG A 582 18.28 21.70 -14.63
N ALA A 583 18.62 20.72 -15.47
CA ALA A 583 19.73 20.84 -16.41
C ALA A 583 19.47 21.96 -17.44
N TYR A 584 18.26 22.00 -18.01
CA TYR A 584 17.82 23.11 -18.87
C TYR A 584 17.88 24.45 -18.13
N ALA A 585 17.27 24.53 -16.94
CA ALA A 585 17.20 25.78 -16.19
C ALA A 585 18.61 26.32 -15.89
N LYS A 586 19.52 25.45 -15.47
CA LYS A 586 20.92 25.81 -15.21
C LYS A 586 21.63 26.32 -16.47
N TRP A 587 21.42 25.67 -17.62
CA TRP A 587 21.99 26.14 -18.90
C TRP A 587 21.45 27.52 -19.27
N ALA A 588 20.15 27.76 -19.09
CA ALA A 588 19.51 29.05 -19.33
C ALA A 588 19.88 30.13 -18.29
N GLY A 589 20.68 29.81 -17.27
CA GLY A 589 21.01 30.72 -16.16
C GLY A 589 19.88 30.92 -15.15
N LYS A 590 18.84 30.09 -15.22
CA LYS A 590 17.62 30.13 -14.41
C LYS A 590 17.62 28.99 -13.37
N ARG A 591 16.52 28.84 -12.64
CA ARG A 591 16.18 27.68 -11.79
C ARG A 591 14.70 27.34 -11.94
N LEU A 592 14.23 26.20 -11.40
CA LEU A 592 12.79 25.95 -11.31
C LEU A 592 12.17 26.84 -10.21
N PRO A 593 10.89 27.24 -10.36
CA PRO A 593 10.18 27.99 -9.34
C PRO A 593 9.93 27.10 -8.12
N ARG A 594 10.00 27.69 -6.93
CA ARG A 594 9.36 27.09 -5.75
C ARG A 594 7.85 27.11 -5.95
N GLU A 595 7.16 26.23 -5.24
CA GLU A 595 5.70 26.16 -5.29
C GLU A 595 5.04 27.51 -5.01
N GLU A 596 5.48 28.22 -3.97
CA GLU A 596 4.93 29.52 -3.60
C GLU A 596 5.21 30.62 -4.63
N GLU A 597 6.36 30.56 -5.33
CA GLU A 597 6.69 31.49 -6.40
C GLU A 597 5.78 31.27 -7.62
N TRP A 598 5.57 30.00 -7.98
CA TRP A 598 4.64 29.63 -9.05
C TRP A 598 3.21 30.08 -8.72
N GLN A 599 2.76 29.84 -7.48
CA GLN A 599 1.40 30.19 -7.07
C GLN A 599 1.17 31.70 -7.06
N LEU A 600 2.14 32.50 -6.62
CA LEU A 600 2.03 33.96 -6.68
C LEU A 600 2.01 34.48 -8.12
N ALA A 601 2.80 33.91 -9.02
CA ALA A 601 2.71 34.24 -10.44
C ALA A 601 1.31 33.96 -11.01
N ALA A 602 0.70 32.84 -10.61
CA ALA A 602 -0.60 32.43 -11.10
C ALA A 602 -1.73 33.29 -10.52
N ALA A 603 -1.72 33.48 -9.19
CA ALA A 603 -2.86 33.99 -8.44
C ALA A 603 -2.80 35.50 -8.16
N GLY A 604 -1.61 36.11 -8.27
CA GLY A 604 -1.35 37.46 -7.79
C GLY A 604 -1.37 37.56 -6.26
N LYS A 605 -1.22 38.79 -5.74
CA LYS A 605 -1.31 39.07 -4.29
C LYS A 605 -2.74 38.91 -3.76
N GLU A 606 -3.70 38.93 -4.67
CA GLU A 606 -5.14 38.75 -4.45
C GLU A 606 -5.54 37.30 -4.23
N MET A 607 -4.66 36.34 -4.50
CA MET A 607 -4.92 34.89 -4.38
C MET A 607 -6.12 34.43 -5.24
N TYR A 608 -6.18 34.89 -6.49
CA TYR A 608 -7.24 34.48 -7.41
C TYR A 608 -7.25 32.97 -7.63
N LYS A 609 -8.44 32.38 -7.62
CA LYS A 609 -8.66 30.93 -7.80
C LYS A 609 -8.18 30.41 -9.17
N TYR A 610 -8.27 31.22 -10.21
CA TYR A 610 -7.74 30.99 -11.55
C TYR A 610 -6.88 32.19 -11.97
N PRO A 611 -5.98 32.05 -12.96
CA PRO A 611 -5.08 33.14 -13.36
C PRO A 611 -5.79 34.44 -13.74
N TRP A 612 -7.00 34.33 -14.28
CA TRP A 612 -7.84 35.44 -14.72
C TRP A 612 -8.95 35.85 -13.72
N GLY A 613 -8.96 35.29 -12.51
CA GLY A 613 -9.92 35.66 -11.45
C GLY A 613 -10.56 34.47 -10.72
N ASN A 614 -11.69 34.71 -10.06
CA ASN A 614 -12.28 33.70 -9.15
C ASN A 614 -13.23 32.69 -9.80
N ASN A 615 -13.61 32.92 -11.07
CA ASN A 615 -14.55 32.08 -11.80
C ASN A 615 -13.88 31.43 -13.02
N ILE A 616 -14.22 30.18 -13.30
CA ILE A 616 -13.78 29.50 -14.52
C ILE A 616 -14.39 30.20 -15.74
N GLN A 617 -13.61 30.39 -16.79
CA GLN A 617 -14.07 31.03 -18.03
C GLN A 617 -13.67 30.19 -19.23
N ALA A 618 -14.63 29.94 -20.11
CA ALA A 618 -14.39 29.15 -21.31
C ALA A 618 -13.40 29.86 -22.25
N GLY A 619 -12.53 29.10 -22.92
CA GLY A 619 -11.52 29.62 -23.85
C GLY A 619 -10.36 30.37 -23.19
N HIS A 620 -10.20 30.27 -21.87
CA HIS A 620 -9.10 30.90 -21.13
C HIS A 620 -7.96 29.93 -20.81
N CYS A 621 -8.12 28.63 -21.09
CA CYS A 621 -7.05 27.65 -20.96
C CYS A 621 -7.31 26.47 -21.88
N ASN A 622 -6.40 25.49 -21.89
CA ASN A 622 -6.60 24.24 -22.60
C ASN A 622 -7.67 23.39 -21.89
N GLU A 623 -8.85 23.27 -22.49
CA GLU A 623 -9.99 22.53 -21.95
C GLU A 623 -10.02 21.05 -22.37
N HIS A 624 -9.04 20.59 -23.16
CA HIS A 624 -8.93 19.17 -23.46
C HIS A 624 -8.72 18.34 -22.19
N THR A 625 -9.17 17.09 -22.24
CA THR A 625 -9.02 16.09 -21.17
C THR A 625 -8.28 14.83 -21.63
N ASN A 626 -7.79 14.81 -22.87
CA ASN A 626 -7.13 13.67 -23.52
C ASN A 626 -5.60 13.74 -23.54
N GLY A 627 -5.01 14.77 -22.92
CA GLY A 627 -3.56 15.00 -22.84
C GLY A 627 -2.94 15.70 -24.05
N ILE A 628 -3.75 16.20 -24.98
CA ILE A 628 -3.26 16.98 -26.13
C ILE A 628 -2.92 18.40 -25.68
N THR A 629 -1.64 18.74 -25.77
CA THR A 629 -1.14 20.09 -25.48
C THR A 629 -1.47 21.08 -26.60
N THR A 630 -1.42 22.37 -26.27
CA THR A 630 -1.56 23.49 -27.23
C THR A 630 -0.32 24.37 -27.21
N PRO A 631 -0.11 25.23 -28.24
CA PRO A 631 0.96 26.22 -28.21
C PRO A 631 0.86 27.11 -26.96
N VAL A 632 1.99 27.46 -26.35
CA VAL A 632 2.05 28.14 -25.04
C VAL A 632 1.50 29.57 -24.99
N LYS A 633 1.02 30.09 -26.14
CA LYS A 633 0.37 31.40 -26.27
C LYS A 633 -1.01 31.32 -26.93
N ALA A 634 -1.66 30.15 -26.88
CA ALA A 634 -2.96 29.92 -27.52
C ALA A 634 -4.12 30.68 -26.85
N TYR A 635 -4.01 31.00 -25.56
CA TYR A 635 -5.11 31.56 -24.75
C TYR A 635 -4.79 32.97 -24.20
N PRO A 636 -4.90 34.04 -25.01
CA PRO A 636 -4.50 35.40 -24.62
C PRO A 636 -5.31 36.01 -23.48
N LEU A 637 -6.58 35.60 -23.34
CA LEU A 637 -7.46 36.00 -22.24
C LEU A 637 -7.15 35.22 -20.94
N GLY A 638 -6.43 34.09 -21.06
CA GLY A 638 -6.04 33.22 -19.96
C GLY A 638 -4.83 33.65 -19.14
N ARG A 639 -4.24 34.80 -19.49
CA ARG A 639 -3.02 35.28 -18.82
C ARG A 639 -3.31 35.62 -17.36
N ALA A 640 -2.36 35.28 -16.50
CA ALA A 640 -2.30 35.78 -15.13
C ALA A 640 -2.16 37.31 -15.11
N THR A 641 -2.46 37.94 -13.98
CA THR A 641 -2.34 39.40 -13.81
C THR A 641 -0.92 39.93 -14.08
N CYS A 642 0.11 39.13 -13.77
CA CYS A 642 1.51 39.44 -14.09
C CYS A 642 1.85 39.29 -15.59
N GLY A 643 0.97 38.69 -16.39
CA GLY A 643 1.15 38.43 -17.82
C GLY A 643 1.62 37.01 -18.17
N ALA A 644 1.81 36.13 -17.19
CA ALA A 644 2.16 34.72 -17.42
C ALA A 644 1.02 33.95 -18.12
N TRP A 645 1.38 33.07 -19.05
CA TRP A 645 0.50 32.21 -19.82
C TRP A 645 0.43 30.81 -19.21
N ASP A 646 -0.65 30.07 -19.50
CA ASP A 646 -0.83 28.66 -19.17
C ASP A 646 -0.54 28.31 -17.69
N MET A 647 -0.82 29.23 -16.76
CA MET A 647 -0.76 28.97 -15.31
C MET A 647 -1.96 28.11 -14.83
N CYS A 648 -2.68 27.48 -15.76
CA CYS A 648 -3.85 26.65 -15.50
C CYS A 648 -4.05 25.73 -16.72
N SER A 649 -4.08 24.41 -16.50
CA SER A 649 -4.14 23.36 -17.51
C SER A 649 -2.92 23.33 -18.46
N ASN A 650 -3.10 22.78 -19.67
CA ASN A 650 -2.11 22.44 -20.69
C ASN A 650 -1.17 21.31 -20.24
N THR A 651 -0.26 21.59 -19.30
CA THR A 651 0.66 20.63 -18.68
C THR A 651 0.83 20.95 -17.20
N TRP A 652 0.95 19.90 -16.39
CA TRP A 652 1.44 20.04 -15.03
C TRP A 652 2.84 20.67 -15.05
N GLU A 653 3.14 21.51 -14.09
CA GLU A 653 4.46 22.15 -14.01
C GLU A 653 5.22 21.73 -12.76
N MET A 654 6.42 21.22 -12.98
CA MET A 654 7.34 20.86 -11.90
C MET A 654 7.83 22.09 -11.14
N THR A 655 7.87 21.96 -9.81
CA THR A 655 8.45 22.96 -8.92
C THR A 655 9.72 22.44 -8.28
N GLU A 656 10.58 23.35 -7.82
CA GLU A 656 11.78 23.07 -7.02
C GLU A 656 11.43 22.76 -5.55
N SER A 657 10.19 22.33 -5.27
CA SER A 657 9.71 21.87 -3.97
C SER A 657 9.84 20.34 -3.85
N GLU A 658 11.07 19.83 -3.96
CA GLU A 658 11.38 18.41 -3.81
C GLU A 658 11.53 18.03 -2.34
N TYR A 659 10.82 17.01 -1.87
CA TYR A 659 10.91 16.46 -0.53
C TYR A 659 11.49 15.04 -0.56
N ASN A 660 12.19 14.68 0.51
CA ASN A 660 12.71 13.34 0.72
C ASN A 660 12.67 12.96 2.21
N ASP A 661 12.17 11.77 2.55
CA ASP A 661 12.16 11.20 3.91
C ASP A 661 13.07 9.96 4.10
N GLY A 662 13.82 9.57 3.06
CA GLY A 662 14.68 8.40 2.99
C GLY A 662 14.01 7.15 2.41
N ARG A 663 12.67 7.15 2.30
CA ARG A 663 11.86 6.08 1.69
C ARG A 663 11.13 6.57 0.45
N ASN A 664 10.61 7.79 0.52
CA ASN A 664 9.83 8.44 -0.49
C ASN A 664 10.55 9.72 -0.92
N ARG A 665 10.51 9.95 -2.22
CA ARG A 665 10.92 11.20 -2.84
C ARG A 665 9.72 11.74 -3.60
N PHE A 666 9.42 13.01 -3.49
CA PHE A 666 8.32 13.61 -4.22
C PHE A 666 8.59 15.08 -4.55
N CYS A 667 7.89 15.61 -5.55
CA CYS A 667 7.81 17.05 -5.79
C CYS A 667 6.35 17.48 -5.85
N ILE A 668 6.14 18.80 -5.75
CA ILE A 668 4.81 19.39 -5.92
C ILE A 668 4.66 19.86 -7.36
N LEU A 669 3.57 19.42 -7.99
CA LEU A 669 3.13 19.88 -9.30
C LEU A 669 2.04 20.95 -9.14
N LYS A 670 2.03 21.90 -10.08
CA LYS A 670 1.06 22.99 -10.14
C LYS A 670 0.44 23.13 -11.53
N GLY A 671 -0.69 23.84 -11.62
CA GLY A 671 -1.36 24.19 -12.88
C GLY A 671 -2.46 23.22 -13.34
N GLY A 672 -2.34 21.92 -13.08
CA GLY A 672 -3.22 20.93 -13.71
C GLY A 672 -2.70 20.53 -15.09
N SER A 673 -3.44 19.70 -15.83
CA SER A 673 -3.04 19.32 -17.19
C SER A 673 -4.23 19.10 -18.10
N SER A 674 -3.97 19.08 -19.41
CA SER A 674 -4.96 18.73 -20.43
C SER A 674 -5.36 17.24 -20.44
N TYR A 675 -4.93 16.45 -19.45
CA TYR A 675 -5.32 15.06 -19.28
C TYR A 675 -6.10 14.87 -17.98
N LYS A 676 -7.18 14.10 -18.06
CA LYS A 676 -7.94 13.67 -16.89
C LYS A 676 -8.49 12.27 -17.14
N ALA A 677 -7.97 11.28 -16.42
CA ALA A 677 -8.57 9.97 -16.38
C ALA A 677 -9.90 10.02 -15.61
N GLU A 678 -10.89 9.27 -16.08
CA GLU A 678 -12.24 9.23 -15.50
C GLU A 678 -12.68 7.79 -15.20
N GLY A 679 -13.69 7.64 -14.34
CA GLY A 679 -14.25 6.34 -13.94
C GLY A 679 -13.80 5.86 -12.56
N SER A 680 -12.82 6.52 -11.94
CA SER A 680 -12.36 6.20 -10.58
C SER A 680 -11.78 7.41 -9.86
N ASP A 681 -12.01 7.51 -8.55
CA ASP A 681 -11.40 8.52 -7.68
C ASP A 681 -9.94 8.18 -7.28
N TRP A 682 -9.48 6.99 -7.67
CA TRP A 682 -8.11 6.52 -7.45
C TRP A 682 -7.12 7.12 -8.45
N TYR A 683 -7.55 7.72 -9.56
CA TYR A 683 -6.63 8.35 -10.50
C TYR A 683 -5.89 9.54 -9.90
N PHE A 684 -4.69 9.79 -10.43
CA PHE A 684 -3.95 11.01 -10.17
C PHE A 684 -4.76 12.22 -10.62
N ASP A 685 -4.63 13.31 -9.87
CA ASP A 685 -5.35 14.54 -10.16
C ASP A 685 -5.01 15.04 -11.58
N GLY A 686 -6.02 15.46 -12.33
CA GLY A 686 -5.86 15.91 -13.71
C GLY A 686 -6.81 17.06 -14.04
N GLY A 687 -6.82 17.46 -15.30
CA GLY A 687 -7.67 18.54 -15.79
C GLY A 687 -7.26 19.93 -15.31
N ILE A 688 -8.18 20.88 -15.48
CA ILE A 688 -8.08 22.27 -15.03
C ILE A 688 -8.05 22.31 -13.50
N GLN A 689 -7.01 22.92 -12.94
CA GLN A 689 -6.86 23.09 -11.49
C GLN A 689 -6.75 24.56 -11.10
N THR A 690 -7.13 24.84 -9.86
CA THR A 690 -7.04 26.17 -9.27
C THR A 690 -5.59 26.51 -8.93
N THR A 691 -5.27 27.81 -8.85
CA THR A 691 -3.89 28.28 -8.59
C THR A 691 -3.33 27.80 -7.25
N ASP A 692 -4.21 27.62 -6.25
CA ASP A 692 -3.92 27.10 -4.92
C ASP A 692 -3.82 25.56 -4.87
N PHE A 693 -4.22 24.85 -5.94
CA PHE A 693 -4.15 23.39 -5.98
C PHE A 693 -2.71 22.89 -6.11
N ALA A 694 -2.35 21.92 -5.30
CA ALA A 694 -1.06 21.25 -5.29
C ALA A 694 -1.27 19.75 -5.47
N ALA A 695 -0.44 19.13 -6.31
CA ALA A 695 -0.44 17.68 -6.49
C ALA A 695 0.91 17.09 -6.09
N LYS A 696 0.90 16.09 -5.20
CA LYS A 696 2.11 15.39 -4.75
C LYS A 696 2.45 14.26 -5.74
N GLN A 697 3.51 14.45 -6.53
CA GLN A 697 4.02 13.42 -7.43
C GLN A 697 5.13 12.62 -6.75
N LEU A 698 4.89 11.33 -6.48
CA LEU A 698 5.95 10.42 -6.04
C LEU A 698 6.92 10.15 -7.18
N LEU A 699 8.20 10.32 -6.88
CA LEU A 699 9.33 10.16 -7.79
C LEU A 699 10.07 8.87 -7.45
N LEU A 700 10.52 8.17 -8.48
CA LEU A 700 11.27 6.92 -8.35
C LEU A 700 12.44 6.89 -9.32
N TYR A 701 12.09 6.91 -10.61
CA TYR A 701 12.98 6.64 -11.72
C TYR A 701 12.53 7.45 -12.93
N PRO A 702 13.45 8.05 -13.70
CA PRO A 702 13.04 8.98 -14.76
C PRO A 702 12.18 8.34 -15.85
N GLY A 703 12.36 7.05 -16.15
CA GLY A 703 11.47 6.32 -17.07
C GLY A 703 10.00 6.32 -16.63
N ILE A 704 9.72 6.25 -15.33
CA ILE A 704 8.34 6.36 -14.82
C ILE A 704 7.94 7.83 -14.63
N ASP A 705 8.86 8.66 -14.14
CA ASP A 705 8.59 10.05 -13.74
C ASP A 705 8.36 11.00 -14.94
N ARG A 706 8.89 10.66 -16.11
CA ARG A 706 8.64 11.37 -17.38
C ARG A 706 7.26 11.06 -17.93
N CYS A 707 6.40 12.06 -17.88
CA CYS A 707 5.00 11.97 -18.32
C CYS A 707 4.74 12.83 -19.55
N SER A 708 3.75 12.45 -20.37
CA SER A 708 3.33 13.23 -21.55
C SER A 708 2.58 14.53 -21.20
N THR A 709 2.31 14.73 -19.91
CA THR A 709 1.44 15.79 -19.37
C THR A 709 2.17 16.68 -18.37
N VAL A 710 3.45 16.42 -18.11
CA VAL A 710 4.28 17.15 -17.13
C VAL A 710 5.40 17.86 -17.88
N GLY A 711 5.40 19.19 -17.77
CA GLY A 711 6.43 20.09 -18.26
C GLY A 711 6.97 20.96 -17.11
N PHE A 712 7.51 22.12 -17.45
CA PHE A 712 8.04 23.06 -16.47
C PHE A 712 8.22 24.46 -17.05
N ARG A 713 8.45 25.43 -16.17
CA ARG A 713 8.93 26.77 -16.48
C ARG A 713 10.05 27.16 -15.52
N CYS A 714 10.79 28.22 -15.81
CA CYS A 714 11.90 28.66 -14.97
C CYS A 714 11.64 30.00 -14.28
N VAL A 715 12.49 30.33 -13.31
CA VAL A 715 12.51 31.59 -12.56
C VAL A 715 13.95 32.08 -12.42
N ILE A 716 14.13 33.38 -12.22
CA ILE A 716 15.39 34.05 -11.87
C ILE A 716 15.21 34.89 -10.60
N ASP A 717 16.29 35.05 -9.86
CA ASP A 717 16.34 35.89 -8.67
C ASP A 717 16.80 37.30 -9.04
N LEU A 718 16.07 38.32 -8.58
CA LEU A 718 16.36 39.72 -8.87
C LEU A 718 17.12 40.37 -7.71
N LYS A 719 17.91 41.40 -8.02
CA LYS A 719 18.46 42.26 -6.97
C LYS A 719 17.34 43.04 -6.30
N LYS A 720 17.38 43.10 -4.97
CA LYS A 720 16.50 43.94 -4.15
C LYS A 720 16.55 45.41 -4.56
#